data_AF-A0A7D5IBI2-F1
#
_entry.id   AF-A0A7D5IBI2-F1
#
_cell.length_a   1.000
_cell.length_b   1.000
_cell.length_c   1.000
_cell.angle_alpha   90.00
_cell.angle_beta   90.00
_cell.angle_gamma   90.00
#
_symmetry.space_group_name_H-M   'P 1'
#
loop_
_entity.id
_entity.type
_entity.pdbx_description
1 polymer ?
#
loop_
_entity_poly.entity_id
_entity_poly.type
_entity_poly.pdbx_seq_one_letter_code
_entity_poly.pdbx_strand_id
1 'polypeptide(L)'
;MHAAPLNSAFIEYQNELKEDQPEQLYSFSHNLTPESVDHEEWALLTNNNSLYEVQISDDNVYPSGLHPSPVDLSYLSPVNMEELLADGKYGDMPSSMAISTLSEEIYPSRYDLRDEGTVTEVKFQGTAGSCWAHASLASLESFLLRKNSEYRDFSENNLKNRLVIYEPDGFDRISHDAWGASLPAVAYLARWDGPVTESDDPYNDISPISSSEAVVAKHVQEVLILPDLNHSDDLFKWAISNYGAITVAMHEDSDFLNKDNNTYYCYEEDVERNHAVSLVGWDDDFDRNSFTPDAPGDGAYIIKNSWSDNWGEDGYFYISYYDSILGNNGALYSNGPYLMNTVITAENVSNYDNIYQYDPFGWCLNYGYGYGYTTATAANIFKAASNETLEAVSFYTVDSNSFYNISIYLDPENGPINFSGPVSVKNGSMPIAGYHTVDLDTNFSLSTGQNFSVVITFTTPEYDYPVAVETNIPTYSSNAYAEAGESYLSFDGITWTDVSEQGMNICIKAFTKEDKEPEASFVAGKRYVHVDDPIYFYDASRFSPDFWQWDFGDNSTSTVQHPSHSYAEPGLYNVSLNASNGFGNNITTRKSFIQVLNTTITVNSSGNADFTTIRDALTAASEGDSIIVEPGTYYEQLRIAKDNITLRSSTNNPADVRIISSNSNHTEKENYAVYLTADNVTFQGFTVSGAYRGIYLSDSNECNISDSMVSGCYQGMRLSNSNLCNISNSSFSGCYVGIHLSDSEDCSIIDCITDNNLYTGLYIYESFNNSILNCTIEDNTDYGLQLWYSENNSFANNSISGSIYNCLLYSHNNVIDTSNTVEGKPIYYLSGVSDIVIDRDSNAGLVHLIDCSNITVKDTEIQNNFYGIHFYNTTKSTIANCTLSTNADAIYLFASHNNTIYNSTLANSIHYGISLRESNDNLIYNNLLNSSHNFKISGILHNQWNISVTSGTNIIGGDYIGGNYWAKPNGTGWSQVNTSIGDGFCLPYNLSADGSNIDYLPLTSNAELPSSSENSGTVDIDEDDGVHLRRNNYKLAEANIVLKDSDIRFVSRDTEVRYEFTDEANPVNQIRFEAKTTEGYVVADVSKLDSPHEGLSGKPSGEVYQNLEITVGDEKLGSSDFMEEAVIGFSVSIEWIESHDIDVDTIRLEHYSGDMWEKLPTTKVGEDTGRMYFESKTTSFSPFAICADTTAMPDETSMELSFTEGADSKTIPDKGDKYPFGTHTKDNYRLLPVFVFIVLALSLLVYYRHKKNS
;
A
#
# COMPACT_ATOMS: atom_id res chain seq x y z
N MET A 1 3.33 0.51 -47.70
CA MET A 1 3.39 -0.56 -46.69
C MET A 1 3.89 0.09 -45.44
N HIS A 2 3.07 0.11 -44.40
CA HIS A 2 3.24 0.94 -43.22
C HIS A 2 2.72 0.18 -42.00
N ALA A 3 3.41 0.37 -40.87
CA ALA A 3 2.85 0.06 -39.56
C ALA A 3 1.67 0.99 -39.27
N ALA A 4 0.70 0.49 -38.52
CA ALA A 4 -0.20 1.35 -37.75
C ALA A 4 0.61 2.16 -36.72
N PRO A 5 0.12 3.32 -36.27
CA PRO A 5 0.62 3.94 -35.05
C PRO A 5 0.51 2.97 -33.87
N LEU A 6 1.49 3.00 -32.96
CA LEU A 6 1.36 2.36 -31.66
C LEU A 6 0.31 3.10 -30.82
N ASN A 7 -0.31 2.37 -29.88
CA ASN A 7 -1.19 2.94 -28.85
C ASN A 7 -0.49 4.10 -28.11
N SER A 8 -1.20 5.22 -27.92
CA SER A 8 -0.65 6.40 -27.25
C SER A 8 -0.27 6.13 -25.79
N ALA A 9 -1.06 5.36 -25.02
CA ALA A 9 -0.68 5.01 -23.65
C ALA A 9 0.56 4.10 -23.60
N PHE A 10 0.73 3.20 -24.56
CA PHE A 10 1.96 2.40 -24.65
C PHE A 10 3.18 3.29 -24.93
N ILE A 11 3.04 4.33 -25.76
CA ILE A 11 4.12 5.31 -25.99
C ILE A 11 4.39 6.14 -24.73
N GLU A 12 3.34 6.57 -24.01
CA GLU A 12 3.40 7.37 -22.78
C GLU A 12 4.12 6.61 -21.67
N TYR A 13 3.66 5.41 -21.34
CA TYR A 13 4.30 4.45 -20.44
C TYR A 13 5.76 4.16 -20.84
N GLN A 14 6.03 3.95 -22.15
CA GLN A 14 7.40 3.76 -22.63
C GLN A 14 8.29 4.99 -22.42
N ASN A 15 7.74 6.21 -22.25
CA ASN A 15 8.55 7.38 -21.94
C ASN A 15 8.80 7.50 -20.44
N GLU A 16 7.81 7.21 -19.60
CA GLU A 16 7.94 7.15 -18.14
C GLU A 16 9.06 6.18 -17.72
N LEU A 17 9.05 4.95 -18.25
CA LEU A 17 10.14 3.97 -18.04
C LEU A 17 11.54 4.50 -18.42
N LYS A 18 11.64 5.46 -19.36
CA LYS A 18 12.92 6.06 -19.77
C LYS A 18 13.32 7.25 -18.89
N GLU A 19 12.38 7.90 -18.23
CA GLU A 19 12.66 8.98 -17.27
C GLU A 19 13.11 8.41 -15.92
N ASP A 20 12.51 7.31 -15.47
CA ASP A 20 12.86 6.67 -14.20
C ASP A 20 14.11 5.76 -14.24
N GLN A 21 14.48 5.18 -15.40
CA GLN A 21 15.63 4.27 -15.52
C GLN A 21 16.70 4.66 -16.56
N PRO A 22 17.64 5.56 -16.22
CA PRO A 22 18.86 5.74 -17.01
C PRO A 22 19.85 4.56 -16.80
N GLU A 23 20.02 3.76 -17.86
CA GLU A 23 21.16 2.85 -18.16
C GLU A 23 21.12 1.35 -17.77
N GLN A 24 20.13 0.79 -17.05
CA GLN A 24 20.21 -0.66 -16.66
C GLN A 24 19.62 -1.67 -17.66
N LEU A 25 18.43 -1.41 -18.24
CA LEU A 25 17.73 -2.34 -19.16
C LEU A 25 18.53 -2.72 -20.42
N TYR A 26 19.45 -1.86 -20.88
CA TYR A 26 20.26 -2.11 -22.08
C TYR A 26 21.35 -3.18 -21.93
N SER A 27 21.53 -3.78 -20.74
CA SER A 27 22.64 -4.70 -20.46
C SER A 27 22.31 -6.20 -20.62
N PHE A 28 21.04 -6.59 -20.52
CA PHE A 28 20.63 -8.01 -20.56
C PHE A 28 20.45 -8.57 -21.99
N SER A 29 20.05 -7.75 -22.96
CA SER A 29 19.68 -8.19 -24.32
C SER A 29 20.85 -8.46 -25.29
N HIS A 30 22.11 -8.47 -24.82
CA HIS A 30 23.29 -8.40 -25.71
C HIS A 30 24.30 -9.55 -25.60
N ASN A 31 23.98 -10.66 -24.92
CA ASN A 31 24.96 -11.74 -24.67
C ASN A 31 24.44 -13.19 -24.79
N LEU A 32 23.34 -13.45 -25.51
CA LEU A 32 22.91 -14.82 -25.84
C LEU A 32 22.70 -14.96 -27.36
N THR A 33 23.67 -15.58 -28.03
CA THR A 33 23.54 -16.05 -29.42
C THR A 33 23.15 -17.53 -29.42
N PRO A 34 22.21 -18.02 -30.27
CA PRO A 34 21.65 -19.37 -30.14
C PRO A 34 22.59 -20.55 -30.47
N GLU A 35 23.80 -20.29 -30.98
CA GLU A 35 24.71 -21.37 -31.41
C GLU A 35 25.57 -21.90 -30.24
N SER A 36 25.25 -23.13 -29.82
CA SER A 36 25.99 -24.02 -28.91
C SER A 36 25.89 -23.77 -27.39
N VAL A 37 24.77 -24.22 -26.80
CA VAL A 37 24.73 -24.72 -25.41
C VAL A 37 24.13 -26.12 -25.43
N ASP A 38 24.84 -27.09 -24.85
CA ASP A 38 24.41 -28.48 -24.76
C ASP A 38 23.48 -28.65 -23.53
N HIS A 39 22.36 -29.35 -23.67
CA HIS A 39 21.30 -29.40 -22.64
C HIS A 39 21.75 -30.02 -21.29
N GLU A 40 22.93 -30.64 -21.23
CA GLU A 40 23.49 -31.22 -20.00
C GLU A 40 24.21 -30.20 -19.07
N GLU A 41 24.63 -29.01 -19.53
CA GLU A 41 25.34 -28.06 -18.64
C GLU A 41 24.43 -27.26 -17.71
N TRP A 42 23.16 -27.02 -18.05
CA TRP A 42 22.20 -26.40 -17.12
C TRP A 42 21.79 -27.33 -15.97
N ALA A 43 21.85 -28.66 -16.15
CA ALA A 43 21.58 -29.64 -15.10
C ALA A 43 22.63 -29.66 -13.96
N LEU A 44 23.73 -28.91 -14.10
CA LEU A 44 24.78 -28.78 -13.09
C LEU A 44 24.70 -27.47 -12.27
N LEU A 45 23.82 -26.55 -12.64
CA LEU A 45 23.55 -25.32 -11.87
C LEU A 45 22.42 -25.49 -10.84
N THR A 46 21.58 -26.52 -10.98
CA THR A 46 20.42 -26.81 -10.11
C THR A 46 20.74 -27.61 -8.83
N ASN A 47 22.01 -27.75 -8.46
CA ASN A 47 22.46 -28.61 -7.35
C ASN A 47 23.21 -27.88 -6.21
N ASN A 48 23.07 -26.56 -6.08
CA ASN A 48 23.52 -25.81 -4.90
C ASN A 48 22.41 -24.89 -4.36
N ASN A 49 22.06 -25.07 -3.09
CA ASN A 49 21.10 -24.24 -2.34
C ASN A 49 21.69 -22.84 -2.04
N SER A 50 21.82 -22.01 -3.07
CA SER A 50 22.10 -20.59 -2.94
C SER A 50 21.46 -19.87 -4.11
N LEU A 51 20.16 -19.59 -3.99
CA LEU A 51 19.52 -18.53 -4.76
C LEU A 51 20.31 -17.24 -4.46
N TYR A 52 20.87 -16.63 -5.50
CA TYR A 52 21.39 -15.28 -5.38
C TYR A 52 20.18 -14.35 -5.39
N GLU A 53 19.89 -13.70 -4.27
CA GLU A 53 19.06 -12.50 -4.26
C GLU A 53 19.62 -11.53 -5.30
N VAL A 54 18.83 -11.27 -6.33
CA VAL A 54 18.99 -10.03 -7.10
C VAL A 54 18.44 -8.95 -6.19
N GLN A 55 19.33 -8.25 -5.46
CA GLN A 55 18.94 -7.08 -4.70
C GLN A 55 18.49 -5.98 -5.66
N ILE A 56 17.19 -5.96 -5.92
CA ILE A 56 16.47 -4.77 -6.35
C ILE A 56 16.39 -3.85 -5.12
N SER A 57 16.63 -2.56 -5.29
CA SER A 57 16.56 -1.59 -4.21
C SER A 57 15.11 -1.30 -3.81
N ASP A 58 14.86 -1.20 -2.51
CA ASP A 58 13.54 -0.91 -1.88
C ASP A 58 12.88 0.41 -2.34
N ASP A 59 13.59 1.24 -3.12
CA ASP A 59 13.11 2.53 -3.65
C ASP A 59 12.35 2.42 -5.00
N ASN A 60 12.32 1.24 -5.65
CA ASN A 60 11.61 1.05 -6.92
C ASN A 60 10.19 0.51 -6.70
N VAL A 61 9.23 1.40 -6.52
CA VAL A 61 7.80 1.08 -6.67
C VAL A 61 7.50 0.81 -8.14
N TYR A 62 7.50 -0.46 -8.56
CA TYR A 62 6.86 -0.84 -9.81
C TYR A 62 5.34 -0.76 -9.61
N PRO A 63 4.58 -0.12 -10.51
CA PRO A 63 3.13 -0.10 -10.39
C PRO A 63 2.59 -1.53 -10.55
N SER A 64 2.02 -2.06 -9.47
CA SER A 64 1.23 -3.29 -9.46
C SER A 64 -0.06 -3.04 -10.25
N GLY A 65 -0.06 -3.37 -11.53
CA GLY A 65 -1.17 -3.02 -12.41
C GLY A 65 -1.10 -3.59 -13.84
N LEU A 66 -2.02 -3.12 -14.66
CA LEU A 66 -2.20 -3.54 -16.05
C LEU A 66 -1.35 -2.69 -16.99
N HIS A 67 -0.79 -3.33 -18.01
CA HIS A 67 0.08 -2.68 -18.98
C HIS A 67 -0.69 -2.39 -20.28
N PRO A 68 -0.62 -1.16 -20.84
CA PRO A 68 -1.25 -0.87 -22.13
C PRO A 68 -0.65 -1.72 -23.24
N SER A 69 -1.50 -2.22 -24.14
CA SER A 69 -1.04 -2.96 -25.34
C SER A 69 -0.37 -2.01 -26.34
N PRO A 70 0.70 -2.41 -27.07
CA PRO A 70 1.22 -1.66 -28.21
C PRO A 70 0.19 -1.49 -29.35
N VAL A 71 -0.79 -2.38 -29.43
CA VAL A 71 -1.92 -2.34 -30.36
C VAL A 71 -3.04 -1.49 -29.76
N ASP A 72 -3.38 -0.38 -30.41
CA ASP A 72 -4.62 0.35 -30.17
C ASP A 72 -5.81 -0.48 -30.69
N LEU A 73 -6.94 -0.47 -29.98
CA LEU A 73 -8.16 -1.21 -30.34
C LEU A 73 -9.41 -0.32 -30.25
N SER A 74 -9.25 0.98 -29.99
CA SER A 74 -10.35 1.96 -29.99
C SER A 74 -11.01 2.15 -31.37
N TYR A 75 -10.40 1.61 -32.42
CA TYR A 75 -10.93 1.65 -33.79
C TYR A 75 -11.91 0.50 -34.10
N LEU A 76 -12.09 -0.50 -33.22
CA LEU A 76 -12.88 -1.70 -33.51
C LEU A 76 -14.32 -1.35 -33.92
N SER A 77 -14.69 -1.80 -35.13
CA SER A 77 -16.03 -1.59 -35.67
C SER A 77 -17.11 -2.24 -34.79
N PRO A 78 -18.30 -1.65 -34.66
CA PRO A 78 -19.44 -2.31 -34.04
C PRO A 78 -19.78 -3.63 -34.73
N VAL A 79 -20.11 -4.66 -33.95
CA VAL A 79 -20.47 -5.99 -34.47
C VAL A 79 -21.85 -5.95 -35.12
N ASN A 80 -21.96 -6.48 -36.34
CA ASN A 80 -23.25 -6.63 -37.01
C ASN A 80 -24.04 -7.80 -36.40
N MET A 81 -24.88 -7.51 -35.40
CA MET A 81 -25.71 -8.51 -34.72
C MET A 81 -26.65 -9.28 -35.67
N GLU A 82 -27.06 -8.71 -36.81
CA GLU A 82 -27.86 -9.46 -37.80
C GLU A 82 -27.04 -10.57 -38.46
N GLU A 83 -25.78 -10.31 -38.77
CA GLU A 83 -24.85 -11.27 -39.39
C GLU A 83 -24.35 -12.29 -38.37
N LEU A 84 -24.00 -11.85 -37.15
CA LEU A 84 -23.62 -12.72 -36.04
C LEU A 84 -24.70 -13.79 -35.75
N LEU A 85 -25.97 -13.37 -35.63
CA LEU A 85 -27.08 -14.28 -35.31
C LEU A 85 -27.58 -15.12 -36.51
N ALA A 86 -27.18 -14.75 -37.73
CA ALA A 86 -27.47 -15.51 -38.95
C ALA A 86 -26.34 -16.49 -39.34
N ASP A 87 -25.15 -16.34 -38.77
CA ASP A 87 -24.02 -17.25 -38.97
C ASP A 87 -24.24 -18.54 -38.16
N GLY A 88 -24.22 -19.69 -38.85
CA GLY A 88 -24.43 -21.01 -38.22
C GLY A 88 -23.32 -21.48 -37.28
N LYS A 89 -22.24 -20.72 -37.11
CA LYS A 89 -21.20 -20.91 -36.08
C LYS A 89 -21.55 -20.14 -34.78
N TYR A 90 -22.25 -19.01 -34.86
CA TYR A 90 -22.47 -18.08 -33.75
C TYR A 90 -23.95 -17.88 -33.36
N GLY A 91 -24.91 -18.34 -34.17
CA GLY A 91 -26.35 -18.17 -33.89
C GLY A 91 -27.26 -19.23 -34.51
N ASP A 92 -28.46 -19.36 -33.94
CA ASP A 92 -29.48 -20.33 -34.36
C ASP A 92 -30.85 -19.63 -34.56
N MET A 93 -30.86 -18.50 -35.29
CA MET A 93 -32.06 -17.66 -35.46
C MET A 93 -33.17 -18.40 -36.25
N PRO A 94 -34.40 -18.54 -35.70
CA PRO A 94 -35.52 -19.08 -36.46
C PRO A 94 -35.87 -18.17 -37.65
N SER A 95 -35.87 -18.74 -38.86
CA SER A 95 -36.10 -18.09 -40.17
C SER A 95 -37.42 -17.31 -40.37
N SER A 96 -38.17 -17.04 -39.30
CA SER A 96 -39.44 -16.30 -39.29
C SER A 96 -39.48 -15.08 -38.36
N MET A 97 -38.40 -14.76 -37.62
CA MET A 97 -38.32 -13.52 -36.83
C MET A 97 -37.63 -12.38 -37.59
N ALA A 98 -37.86 -11.14 -37.16
CA ALA A 98 -37.26 -9.94 -37.71
C ALA A 98 -36.51 -9.16 -36.61
N ILE A 99 -35.43 -8.47 -36.97
CA ILE A 99 -34.54 -7.81 -36.03
C ILE A 99 -35.23 -6.75 -35.16
N SER A 100 -36.27 -6.08 -35.70
CA SER A 100 -37.09 -5.10 -34.97
C SER A 100 -37.96 -5.69 -33.83
N THR A 101 -37.76 -6.96 -33.47
CA THR A 101 -38.37 -7.63 -32.31
C THR A 101 -37.34 -8.30 -31.38
N LEU A 102 -36.03 -8.14 -31.62
CA LEU A 102 -35.00 -8.75 -30.76
C LEU A 102 -34.83 -8.02 -29.41
N SER A 103 -34.92 -6.68 -29.40
CA SER A 103 -34.39 -5.82 -28.32
C SER A 103 -35.31 -5.57 -27.11
N GLU A 104 -36.45 -6.25 -26.99
CA GLU A 104 -37.36 -6.15 -25.81
C GLU A 104 -37.86 -7.52 -25.28
N GLU A 105 -37.59 -8.64 -25.96
CA GLU A 105 -38.13 -9.97 -25.59
C GLU A 105 -37.10 -11.09 -25.36
N ILE A 106 -35.79 -10.85 -25.54
CA ILE A 106 -34.77 -11.94 -25.58
C ILE A 106 -33.97 -12.11 -24.29
N TYR A 107 -33.34 -11.06 -23.80
CA TYR A 107 -32.53 -11.14 -22.58
C TYR A 107 -33.39 -10.84 -21.34
N PRO A 108 -33.31 -11.65 -20.27
CA PRO A 108 -33.98 -11.33 -19.01
C PRO A 108 -33.35 -10.09 -18.38
N SER A 109 -34.12 -9.34 -17.58
CA SER A 109 -33.59 -8.13 -16.91
C SER A 109 -32.43 -8.47 -15.97
N ARG A 110 -32.46 -9.64 -15.32
CA ARG A 110 -31.33 -10.20 -14.57
C ARG A 110 -30.87 -11.53 -15.15
N TYR A 111 -29.57 -11.71 -15.26
CA TYR A 111 -28.90 -12.95 -15.64
C TYR A 111 -27.59 -13.12 -14.87
N ASP A 112 -27.33 -14.31 -14.33
CA ASP A 112 -26.20 -14.57 -13.44
C ASP A 112 -25.66 -15.99 -13.67
N LEU A 113 -24.41 -16.13 -14.09
CA LEU A 113 -23.80 -17.44 -14.34
C LEU A 113 -23.62 -18.27 -13.04
N ARG A 114 -23.71 -17.65 -11.85
CA ARG A 114 -23.76 -18.35 -10.55
C ARG A 114 -25.03 -19.17 -10.40
N ASP A 115 -26.19 -18.61 -10.79
CA ASP A 115 -27.49 -19.30 -10.75
C ASP A 115 -27.53 -20.52 -11.68
N GLU A 116 -26.74 -20.50 -12.76
CA GLU A 116 -26.60 -21.61 -13.71
C GLU A 116 -25.49 -22.62 -13.31
N GLY A 117 -24.66 -22.30 -12.31
CA GLY A 117 -23.50 -23.12 -11.93
C GLY A 117 -22.40 -23.18 -13.02
N THR A 118 -22.26 -22.10 -13.80
CA THR A 118 -21.32 -22.02 -14.95
C THR A 118 -20.15 -21.08 -14.70
N VAL A 119 -19.78 -20.92 -13.43
CA VAL A 119 -18.54 -20.28 -12.97
C VAL A 119 -17.87 -21.19 -11.93
N THR A 120 -16.54 -21.14 -11.89
CA THR A 120 -15.69 -21.79 -10.87
C THR A 120 -15.65 -20.96 -9.58
N GLU A 121 -15.08 -21.53 -8.52
CA GLU A 121 -14.83 -20.83 -7.25
C GLU A 121 -13.98 -19.57 -7.41
N VAL A 122 -14.08 -18.62 -6.47
CA VAL A 122 -13.26 -17.40 -6.47
C VAL A 122 -11.89 -17.69 -5.84
N LYS A 123 -10.84 -17.54 -6.63
CA LYS A 123 -9.44 -17.74 -6.24
C LYS A 123 -8.87 -16.51 -5.54
N PHE A 124 -7.68 -16.63 -4.95
CA PHE A 124 -6.94 -15.55 -4.31
C PHE A 124 -5.61 -15.30 -5.03
N GLN A 125 -5.43 -14.08 -5.56
CA GLN A 125 -4.24 -13.68 -6.33
C GLN A 125 -3.02 -13.29 -5.47
N GLY A 126 -3.17 -13.22 -4.15
CA GLY A 126 -2.12 -12.74 -3.24
C GLY A 126 -1.55 -11.37 -3.64
N THR A 127 -0.24 -11.25 -3.52
CA THR A 127 0.52 -10.01 -3.74
C THR A 127 0.98 -9.80 -5.19
N ALA A 128 0.89 -10.82 -6.05
CA ALA A 128 1.60 -10.86 -7.35
C ALA A 128 0.97 -10.05 -8.50
N GLY A 129 0.00 -9.17 -8.24
CA GLY A 129 -0.68 -8.37 -9.28
C GLY A 129 -1.33 -9.20 -10.41
N SER A 130 -1.60 -10.48 -10.19
CA SER A 130 -1.90 -11.44 -11.27
C SER A 130 -3.38 -11.53 -11.68
N CYS A 131 -4.17 -10.49 -11.40
CA CYS A 131 -5.61 -10.42 -11.71
C CYS A 131 -5.94 -10.75 -13.18
N TRP A 132 -5.09 -10.30 -14.10
CA TRP A 132 -5.18 -10.56 -15.55
C TRP A 132 -5.12 -12.04 -15.89
N ALA A 133 -4.35 -12.84 -15.14
CA ALA A 133 -4.27 -14.29 -15.32
C ALA A 133 -5.55 -14.97 -14.82
N HIS A 134 -6.03 -14.60 -13.62
CA HIS A 134 -7.27 -15.11 -13.05
C HIS A 134 -8.48 -14.81 -13.94
N ALA A 135 -8.63 -13.57 -14.40
CA ALA A 135 -9.77 -13.18 -15.23
C ALA A 135 -9.75 -13.90 -16.60
N SER A 136 -8.58 -14.06 -17.21
CA SER A 136 -8.41 -14.80 -18.47
C SER A 136 -8.77 -16.28 -18.33
N LEU A 137 -8.29 -16.95 -17.27
CA LEU A 137 -8.60 -18.36 -17.05
C LEU A 137 -10.05 -18.56 -16.60
N ALA A 138 -10.62 -17.67 -15.79
CA ALA A 138 -12.03 -17.73 -15.40
C ALA A 138 -12.99 -17.59 -16.60
N SER A 139 -12.65 -16.80 -17.64
CA SER A 139 -13.37 -16.78 -18.92
C SER A 139 -13.41 -18.17 -19.57
N LEU A 140 -12.24 -18.81 -19.68
CA LEU A 140 -12.11 -20.15 -20.28
C LEU A 140 -12.77 -21.27 -19.44
N GLU A 141 -12.64 -21.22 -18.12
CA GLU A 141 -13.30 -22.15 -17.20
C GLU A 141 -14.83 -22.05 -17.30
N SER A 142 -15.37 -20.83 -17.34
CA SER A 142 -16.80 -20.57 -17.52
C SER A 142 -17.30 -21.10 -18.87
N PHE A 143 -16.54 -20.91 -19.95
CA PHE A 143 -16.85 -21.48 -21.27
C PHE A 143 -16.94 -23.01 -21.25
N LEU A 144 -15.98 -23.70 -20.61
CA LEU A 144 -15.97 -25.17 -20.54
C LEU A 144 -17.12 -25.72 -19.68
N LEU A 145 -17.40 -25.08 -18.54
CA LEU A 145 -18.58 -25.37 -17.72
C LEU A 145 -19.87 -25.18 -18.52
N ARG A 146 -20.02 -24.07 -19.23
CA ARG A 146 -21.22 -23.74 -20.01
C ARG A 146 -21.43 -24.71 -21.19
N LYS A 147 -20.41 -24.89 -22.03
CA LYS A 147 -20.54 -25.64 -23.29
C LYS A 147 -20.63 -27.16 -23.07
N ASN A 148 -19.87 -27.68 -22.12
CA ASN A 148 -19.65 -29.13 -21.94
C ASN A 148 -20.01 -29.66 -20.54
N SER A 149 -20.44 -28.80 -19.60
CA SER A 149 -20.51 -29.15 -18.16
C SER A 149 -19.17 -29.67 -17.63
N GLU A 150 -18.08 -29.13 -18.17
CA GLU A 150 -16.71 -29.58 -17.94
C GLU A 150 -16.02 -28.68 -16.91
N TYR A 151 -16.10 -29.05 -15.62
CA TYR A 151 -15.37 -28.36 -14.57
C TYR A 151 -13.85 -28.47 -14.79
N ARG A 152 -13.19 -27.32 -14.83
CA ARG A 152 -11.73 -27.19 -14.88
C ARG A 152 -11.29 -26.14 -13.88
N ASP A 153 -10.10 -26.38 -13.35
CA ASP A 153 -9.39 -25.45 -12.48
C ASP A 153 -7.98 -25.35 -13.09
N PHE A 154 -7.68 -24.22 -13.71
CA PHE A 154 -6.45 -23.99 -14.45
C PHE A 154 -5.45 -23.17 -13.65
N SER A 155 -4.16 -23.38 -13.88
CA SER A 155 -3.09 -22.74 -13.14
C SER A 155 -2.82 -21.32 -13.65
N GLU A 156 -3.17 -20.32 -12.84
CA GLU A 156 -2.68 -18.96 -13.03
C GLU A 156 -1.16 -18.86 -12.82
N ASN A 157 -0.55 -19.72 -12.01
CA ASN A 157 0.91 -19.75 -11.82
C ASN A 157 1.63 -20.02 -13.15
N ASN A 158 1.11 -20.96 -13.95
CA ASN A 158 1.70 -21.30 -15.23
C ASN A 158 1.62 -20.15 -16.23
N LEU A 159 0.44 -19.55 -16.37
CA LEU A 159 0.24 -18.37 -17.22
C LEU A 159 1.12 -17.18 -16.75
N LYS A 160 1.18 -16.93 -15.43
CA LYS A 160 2.03 -15.90 -14.82
C LYS A 160 3.51 -16.13 -15.14
N ASN A 161 4.03 -17.34 -14.95
CA ASN A 161 5.47 -17.60 -15.03
C ASN A 161 5.96 -17.81 -16.47
N ARG A 162 5.16 -18.45 -17.35
CA ARG A 162 5.54 -18.71 -18.76
C ARG A 162 5.60 -17.46 -19.64
N LEU A 163 5.33 -16.29 -19.05
CA LEU A 163 5.36 -14.98 -19.69
C LEU A 163 6.43 -14.03 -19.10
N VAL A 164 7.36 -14.50 -18.26
CA VAL A 164 8.50 -13.70 -17.74
C VAL A 164 9.72 -13.79 -18.67
N ILE A 165 10.57 -12.76 -18.68
CA ILE A 165 11.67 -12.56 -19.64
C ILE A 165 12.74 -13.68 -19.67
N TYR A 166 12.79 -14.52 -18.64
CA TYR A 166 13.73 -15.64 -18.54
C TYR A 166 13.24 -16.92 -19.26
N GLU A 167 11.96 -16.97 -19.63
CA GLU A 167 11.39 -18.04 -20.45
C GLU A 167 11.67 -17.77 -21.95
N PRO A 168 11.94 -18.79 -22.78
CA PRO A 168 12.29 -18.59 -24.19
C PRO A 168 11.26 -17.78 -25.01
N ASP A 169 9.98 -18.05 -24.77
CA ASP A 169 8.83 -17.37 -25.39
C ASP A 169 8.17 -16.37 -24.41
N GLY A 170 8.96 -15.89 -23.44
CA GLY A 170 8.56 -14.93 -22.42
C GLY A 170 8.68 -13.47 -22.87
N PHE A 171 7.71 -12.66 -22.47
CA PHE A 171 7.65 -11.22 -22.73
C PHE A 171 8.63 -10.46 -21.82
N ASP A 172 8.81 -9.15 -22.04
CA ASP A 172 9.75 -8.32 -21.27
C ASP A 172 9.29 -8.02 -19.81
N ARG A 173 8.55 -8.94 -19.18
CA ARG A 173 8.23 -8.94 -17.74
C ARG A 173 9.46 -9.40 -16.95
N ILE A 174 10.02 -8.47 -16.17
CA ILE A 174 11.26 -8.68 -15.40
C ILE A 174 11.12 -9.69 -14.26
N SER A 175 9.90 -9.92 -13.77
CA SER A 175 9.58 -10.78 -12.63
C SER A 175 8.14 -11.30 -12.74
N HIS A 176 7.73 -12.16 -11.80
CA HIS A 176 6.42 -12.82 -11.82
C HIS A 176 5.28 -11.90 -11.35
N ASP A 177 5.60 -10.99 -10.43
CA ASP A 177 4.78 -9.91 -9.85
C ASP A 177 4.76 -8.64 -10.71
N ALA A 178 5.58 -8.58 -11.77
CA ALA A 178 5.51 -7.51 -12.77
C ALA A 178 4.19 -7.56 -13.57
N TRP A 179 3.84 -6.40 -14.12
CA TRP A 179 2.67 -6.04 -14.93
C TRP A 179 2.01 -7.15 -15.76
N GLY A 180 0.71 -7.01 -16.05
CA GLY A 180 -0.05 -7.94 -16.89
C GLY A 180 -0.79 -7.32 -18.07
N ALA A 181 -1.09 -8.10 -19.12
CA ALA A 181 -1.87 -7.66 -20.27
C ALA A 181 -2.62 -8.81 -20.97
N SER A 182 -3.68 -8.50 -21.73
CA SER A 182 -4.50 -9.51 -22.44
C SER A 182 -3.76 -10.22 -23.57
N LEU A 183 -3.03 -9.48 -24.43
CA LEU A 183 -2.37 -10.08 -25.59
C LEU A 183 -1.28 -11.10 -25.24
N PRO A 184 -0.44 -10.91 -24.20
CA PRO A 184 0.46 -11.95 -23.72
C PRO A 184 -0.28 -13.22 -23.26
N ALA A 185 -1.42 -13.10 -22.56
CA ALA A 185 -2.23 -14.25 -22.18
C ALA A 185 -2.84 -14.96 -23.39
N VAL A 186 -3.33 -14.21 -24.38
CA VAL A 186 -3.80 -14.75 -25.66
C VAL A 186 -2.67 -15.45 -26.42
N ALA A 187 -1.46 -14.89 -26.43
CA ALA A 187 -0.30 -15.50 -27.09
C ALA A 187 0.08 -16.85 -26.48
N TYR A 188 0.23 -16.92 -25.15
CA TYR A 188 0.48 -18.17 -24.40
C TYR A 188 -0.56 -19.25 -24.72
N LEU A 189 -1.84 -18.89 -24.76
CA LEU A 189 -2.92 -19.83 -25.08
C LEU A 189 -2.95 -20.22 -26.57
N ALA A 190 -2.79 -19.26 -27.48
CA ALA A 190 -2.87 -19.47 -28.93
C ALA A 190 -1.68 -20.24 -29.52
N ARG A 191 -0.52 -20.20 -28.84
CA ARG A 191 0.66 -21.02 -29.20
C ARG A 191 0.68 -22.42 -28.56
N TRP A 192 -0.35 -22.74 -27.77
CA TRP A 192 -0.55 -23.99 -27.00
C TRP A 192 0.51 -24.27 -25.92
N ASP A 193 1.00 -23.24 -25.22
CA ASP A 193 1.76 -23.44 -23.97
C ASP A 193 0.86 -23.83 -22.79
N GLY A 194 -0.45 -23.67 -22.94
CA GLY A 194 -1.44 -23.97 -21.91
C GLY A 194 -2.90 -23.88 -22.40
N PRO A 195 -3.87 -23.93 -21.47
CA PRO A 195 -3.68 -23.93 -20.02
C PRO A 195 -3.24 -25.30 -19.48
N VAL A 196 -2.57 -25.30 -18.33
CA VAL A 196 -2.34 -26.48 -17.49
C VAL A 196 -3.29 -26.45 -16.28
N THR A 197 -3.56 -27.60 -15.66
CA THR A 197 -4.44 -27.62 -14.47
C THR A 197 -3.74 -27.10 -13.23
N GLU A 198 -4.47 -26.42 -12.35
CA GLU A 198 -4.01 -25.97 -11.02
C GLU A 198 -3.36 -27.12 -10.23
N SER A 199 -3.94 -28.32 -10.29
CA SER A 199 -3.37 -29.49 -9.59
C SER A 199 -1.97 -29.94 -10.09
N ASP A 200 -1.55 -29.51 -11.28
CA ASP A 200 -0.24 -29.85 -11.86
C ASP A 200 0.83 -28.78 -11.65
N ASP A 201 0.41 -27.53 -11.41
CA ASP A 201 1.27 -26.37 -11.16
C ASP A 201 0.56 -25.37 -10.22
N PRO A 202 0.44 -25.66 -8.91
CA PRO A 202 -0.42 -24.89 -8.00
C PRO A 202 -0.05 -23.41 -7.88
N TYR A 203 -1.05 -22.58 -7.57
CA TYR A 203 -0.89 -21.15 -7.37
C TYR A 203 -0.02 -20.83 -6.16
N ASN A 204 0.95 -19.95 -6.39
CA ASN A 204 1.81 -19.37 -5.38
C ASN A 204 2.17 -17.97 -5.89
N ASP A 205 1.79 -16.93 -5.15
CA ASP A 205 1.93 -15.54 -5.58
C ASP A 205 3.42 -15.17 -5.74
N ILE A 206 4.27 -15.54 -4.78
CA ILE A 206 5.72 -15.27 -4.79
C ILE A 206 6.57 -16.21 -5.69
N SER A 207 5.99 -17.25 -6.31
CA SER A 207 6.75 -18.20 -7.13
C SER A 207 7.04 -17.65 -8.53
N PRO A 208 8.32 -17.61 -8.98
CA PRO A 208 8.69 -17.29 -10.36
C PRO A 208 8.79 -18.51 -11.29
N ILE A 209 8.53 -19.72 -10.80
CA ILE A 209 8.81 -20.96 -11.53
C ILE A 209 7.56 -21.85 -11.58
N SER A 210 7.40 -22.50 -12.72
CA SER A 210 6.35 -23.49 -13.00
C SER A 210 6.88 -24.92 -13.07
N SER A 211 6.02 -25.87 -12.74
CA SER A 211 6.26 -27.31 -12.84
C SER A 211 6.60 -27.73 -14.28
N SER A 212 7.78 -28.35 -14.47
CA SER A 212 8.19 -28.93 -15.75
C SER A 212 7.52 -30.29 -16.06
N GLU A 213 6.72 -30.82 -15.13
CA GLU A 213 5.85 -31.98 -15.34
C GLU A 213 4.40 -31.60 -15.68
N ALA A 214 4.09 -30.30 -15.79
CA ALA A 214 2.75 -29.82 -16.10
C ALA A 214 2.32 -30.20 -17.53
N VAL A 215 1.07 -30.61 -17.69
CA VAL A 215 0.50 -31.05 -18.97
C VAL A 215 -0.54 -30.06 -19.45
N VAL A 216 -0.40 -29.61 -20.71
CA VAL A 216 -1.41 -28.80 -21.41
C VAL A 216 -2.71 -29.60 -21.50
N ALA A 217 -3.78 -29.06 -20.90
CA ALA A 217 -5.05 -29.76 -20.74
C ALA A 217 -6.05 -29.46 -21.87
N LYS A 218 -5.88 -28.35 -22.59
CA LYS A 218 -6.77 -27.85 -23.65
C LYS A 218 -5.97 -27.08 -24.71
N HIS A 219 -6.49 -27.02 -25.93
CA HIS A 219 -5.96 -26.18 -27.01
C HIS A 219 -6.95 -25.06 -27.32
N VAL A 220 -6.58 -23.79 -27.09
CA VAL A 220 -7.41 -22.63 -27.47
C VAL A 220 -7.58 -22.58 -28.98
N GLN A 221 -8.82 -22.35 -29.42
CA GLN A 221 -9.23 -22.34 -30.84
C GLN A 221 -9.72 -20.98 -31.30
N GLU A 222 -10.30 -20.19 -30.40
CA GLU A 222 -10.84 -18.90 -30.73
C GLU A 222 -10.86 -18.00 -29.49
N VAL A 223 -10.42 -16.76 -29.67
CA VAL A 223 -10.53 -15.68 -28.68
C VAL A 223 -11.28 -14.54 -29.33
N LEU A 224 -12.51 -14.32 -28.88
CA LEU A 224 -13.35 -13.22 -29.36
C LEU A 224 -12.96 -11.96 -28.61
N ILE A 225 -12.75 -10.86 -29.34
CA ILE A 225 -12.36 -9.56 -28.81
C ILE A 225 -13.51 -8.59 -29.08
N LEU A 226 -14.22 -8.24 -28.02
CA LEU A 226 -15.43 -7.42 -28.08
C LEU A 226 -15.05 -5.92 -28.11
N PRO A 227 -15.78 -5.10 -28.90
CA PRO A 227 -15.64 -3.64 -28.90
C PRO A 227 -16.21 -3.00 -27.61
N ASP A 228 -16.38 -1.69 -27.62
CA ASP A 228 -16.73 -0.83 -26.47
C ASP A 228 -17.99 -1.27 -25.69
N LEU A 229 -17.81 -1.47 -24.37
CA LEU A 229 -18.82 -1.90 -23.39
C LEU A 229 -19.87 -0.81 -23.09
N ASN A 230 -20.69 -0.48 -24.08
CA ASN A 230 -21.77 0.47 -23.89
C ASN A 230 -22.80 -0.06 -22.87
N HIS A 231 -23.38 0.87 -22.09
CA HIS A 231 -24.10 0.66 -20.81
C HIS A 231 -25.28 -0.34 -20.79
N SER A 232 -25.63 -1.00 -21.89
CA SER A 232 -26.62 -2.11 -21.98
C SER A 232 -26.48 -2.88 -23.31
N ASP A 233 -25.26 -3.16 -23.78
CA ASP A 233 -25.06 -3.75 -25.12
C ASP A 233 -25.54 -5.22 -25.22
N ASP A 234 -26.43 -5.49 -26.19
CA ASP A 234 -26.92 -6.81 -26.57
C ASP A 234 -25.77 -7.79 -26.92
N LEU A 235 -24.62 -7.30 -27.38
CA LEU A 235 -23.44 -8.11 -27.69
C LEU A 235 -22.81 -8.74 -26.44
N PHE A 236 -22.71 -7.99 -25.33
CA PHE A 236 -22.17 -8.53 -24.08
C PHE A 236 -23.15 -9.49 -23.43
N LYS A 237 -24.44 -9.14 -23.40
CA LYS A 237 -25.50 -10.05 -22.95
C LYS A 237 -25.52 -11.35 -23.79
N TRP A 238 -25.35 -11.25 -25.10
CA TRP A 238 -25.18 -12.40 -26.00
C TRP A 238 -23.94 -13.23 -25.63
N ALA A 239 -22.77 -12.60 -25.48
CA ALA A 239 -21.51 -13.30 -25.22
C ALA A 239 -21.56 -14.05 -23.88
N ILE A 240 -22.04 -13.40 -22.80
CA ILE A 240 -22.26 -14.04 -21.49
C ILE A 240 -23.22 -15.23 -21.62
N SER A 241 -24.34 -15.06 -22.33
CA SER A 241 -25.38 -16.07 -22.49
C SER A 241 -24.97 -17.28 -23.34
N ASN A 242 -23.98 -17.14 -24.23
CA ASN A 242 -23.58 -18.20 -25.17
C ASN A 242 -22.20 -18.80 -24.86
N TYR A 243 -21.27 -18.01 -24.32
CA TYR A 243 -19.88 -18.42 -24.07
C TYR A 243 -19.46 -18.36 -22.61
N GLY A 244 -20.22 -17.70 -21.72
CA GLY A 244 -19.85 -17.54 -20.32
C GLY A 244 -19.03 -16.27 -20.07
N ALA A 245 -18.23 -16.27 -19.01
CA ALA A 245 -17.61 -15.07 -18.46
C ALA A 245 -16.68 -14.32 -19.45
N ILE A 246 -16.70 -12.98 -19.38
CA ILE A 246 -15.88 -12.09 -20.21
C ILE A 246 -14.80 -11.44 -19.34
N THR A 247 -13.54 -11.49 -19.77
CA THR A 247 -12.44 -10.74 -19.12
C THR A 247 -12.61 -9.25 -19.41
N VAL A 248 -12.59 -8.41 -18.38
CA VAL A 248 -12.66 -6.93 -18.51
C VAL A 248 -11.66 -6.27 -17.56
N ALA A 249 -11.17 -5.07 -17.92
CA ALA A 249 -10.42 -4.21 -17.00
C ALA A 249 -11.36 -3.30 -16.20
N MET A 250 -10.87 -2.79 -15.08
CA MET A 250 -11.44 -1.66 -14.36
C MET A 250 -10.31 -0.78 -13.79
N HIS A 251 -10.64 0.46 -13.44
CA HIS A 251 -9.94 1.15 -12.37
C HIS A 251 -10.51 0.64 -11.04
N GLU A 252 -9.66 0.34 -10.09
CA GLU A 252 -9.96 -0.15 -8.74
C GLU A 252 -9.37 0.84 -7.74
N ASP A 253 -10.24 1.54 -7.03
CA ASP A 253 -9.92 2.31 -5.84
C ASP A 253 -11.07 2.15 -4.83
N SER A 254 -10.71 2.03 -3.56
CA SER A 254 -11.67 1.95 -2.46
C SER A 254 -12.60 3.17 -2.34
N ASP A 255 -12.23 4.32 -2.89
CA ASP A 255 -13.07 5.54 -2.93
C ASP A 255 -14.33 5.38 -3.80
N PHE A 256 -14.32 4.47 -4.78
CA PHE A 256 -15.47 4.15 -5.65
C PHE A 256 -16.27 2.91 -5.18
N LEU A 257 -15.86 2.27 -4.08
CA LEU A 257 -16.45 1.05 -3.54
C LEU A 257 -17.40 1.32 -2.36
N ASN A 258 -18.69 1.02 -2.54
CA ASN A 258 -19.62 0.86 -1.43
C ASN A 258 -19.54 -0.56 -0.87
N LYS A 259 -18.82 -0.70 0.26
CA LYS A 259 -18.60 -1.95 1.00
C LYS A 259 -19.85 -2.51 1.69
N ASP A 260 -20.83 -1.68 2.04
CA ASP A 260 -22.07 -2.15 2.70
C ASP A 260 -22.98 -2.91 1.73
N ASN A 261 -22.92 -2.56 0.44
CA ASN A 261 -23.76 -3.12 -0.62
C ASN A 261 -22.99 -4.01 -1.62
N ASN A 262 -21.66 -4.16 -1.48
CA ASN A 262 -20.79 -4.81 -2.46
C ASN A 262 -20.95 -4.25 -3.88
N THR A 263 -20.96 -2.92 -4.00
CA THR A 263 -21.23 -2.21 -5.26
C THR A 263 -20.15 -1.18 -5.56
N TYR A 264 -19.83 -1.00 -6.84
CA TYR A 264 -18.71 -0.18 -7.31
C TYR A 264 -19.14 0.74 -8.45
N TYR A 265 -18.69 2.00 -8.41
CA TYR A 265 -18.97 2.96 -9.48
C TYR A 265 -17.88 4.02 -9.60
N CYS A 266 -16.93 3.82 -10.52
CA CYS A 266 -15.99 4.85 -10.94
C CYS A 266 -16.70 5.83 -11.88
N TYR A 267 -16.90 7.06 -11.42
CA TYR A 267 -17.47 8.15 -12.21
C TYR A 267 -16.41 9.05 -12.87
N GLU A 268 -15.13 8.84 -12.58
CA GLU A 268 -14.04 9.64 -13.14
C GLU A 268 -13.62 9.12 -14.52
N GLU A 269 -13.37 10.05 -15.45
CA GLU A 269 -13.00 9.74 -16.84
C GLU A 269 -11.47 9.70 -17.06
N ASP A 270 -10.68 10.35 -16.20
CA ASP A 270 -9.23 10.54 -16.39
C ASP A 270 -8.40 9.69 -15.39
N VAL A 271 -8.76 8.41 -15.20
CA VAL A 271 -8.05 7.46 -14.30
C VAL A 271 -7.61 6.18 -15.03
N GLU A 272 -6.54 5.54 -14.53
CA GLU A 272 -5.89 4.40 -15.17
C GLU A 272 -6.49 3.04 -14.75
N ARG A 273 -6.55 2.10 -15.70
CA ARG A 273 -6.99 0.73 -15.43
C ARG A 273 -5.88 -0.05 -14.73
N ASN A 274 -6.10 -0.45 -13.47
CA ASN A 274 -5.13 -1.16 -12.65
C ASN A 274 -5.55 -2.61 -12.30
N HIS A 275 -6.83 -2.98 -12.48
CA HIS A 275 -7.33 -4.31 -12.08
C HIS A 275 -8.13 -5.01 -13.18
N ALA A 276 -8.13 -6.35 -13.16
CA ALA A 276 -8.79 -7.21 -14.13
C ALA A 276 -9.77 -8.16 -13.45
N VAL A 277 -10.96 -8.27 -14.01
CA VAL A 277 -12.08 -9.03 -13.42
C VAL A 277 -12.85 -9.78 -14.50
N SER A 278 -13.68 -10.73 -14.10
CA SER A 278 -14.56 -11.45 -15.02
C SER A 278 -16.01 -10.96 -14.87
N LEU A 279 -16.56 -10.43 -15.96
CA LEU A 279 -17.98 -10.09 -16.05
C LEU A 279 -18.79 -11.38 -16.24
N VAL A 280 -19.62 -11.73 -15.26
CA VAL A 280 -20.34 -13.02 -15.15
C VAL A 280 -21.87 -12.90 -15.20
N GLY A 281 -22.41 -11.70 -15.38
CA GLY A 281 -23.84 -11.48 -15.40
C GLY A 281 -24.22 -10.01 -15.42
N TRP A 282 -25.51 -9.74 -15.32
CA TRP A 282 -26.07 -8.39 -15.28
C TRP A 282 -27.42 -8.38 -14.55
N ASP A 283 -27.81 -7.20 -14.08
CA ASP A 283 -29.11 -6.92 -13.48
C ASP A 283 -29.55 -5.50 -13.86
N ASP A 284 -30.44 -5.40 -14.86
CA ASP A 284 -30.99 -4.16 -15.41
C ASP A 284 -31.87 -3.40 -14.40
N ASP A 285 -32.41 -4.10 -13.39
CA ASP A 285 -33.30 -3.54 -12.36
C ASP A 285 -32.53 -3.19 -11.06
N PHE A 286 -31.19 -3.28 -11.06
CA PHE A 286 -30.36 -3.07 -9.87
C PHE A 286 -30.38 -1.60 -9.40
N ASP A 287 -30.79 -1.38 -8.14
CA ASP A 287 -31.09 -0.05 -7.60
C ASP A 287 -29.86 0.88 -7.61
N ARG A 288 -29.94 1.96 -8.37
CA ARG A 288 -28.92 3.02 -8.49
C ARG A 288 -28.43 3.61 -7.17
N ASN A 289 -29.26 3.58 -6.13
CA ASN A 289 -28.97 4.18 -4.83
C ASN A 289 -28.16 3.21 -3.93
N SER A 290 -27.78 2.05 -4.46
CA SER A 290 -26.86 1.11 -3.81
C SER A 290 -25.41 1.57 -3.96
N PHE A 291 -25.08 2.28 -5.04
CA PHE A 291 -23.75 2.81 -5.34
C PHE A 291 -23.43 4.06 -4.52
N THR A 292 -22.13 4.36 -4.35
CA THR A 292 -21.66 5.60 -3.72
C THR A 292 -20.70 6.31 -4.68
N PRO A 293 -21.04 7.50 -5.22
CA PRO A 293 -22.35 8.16 -5.17
C PRO A 293 -23.44 7.39 -5.94
N ASP A 294 -24.72 7.78 -5.78
CA ASP A 294 -25.84 7.19 -6.52
C ASP A 294 -25.56 7.18 -8.03
N ALA A 295 -25.68 6.01 -8.67
CA ALA A 295 -25.45 5.87 -10.12
C ALA A 295 -26.45 6.72 -10.95
N PRO A 296 -26.11 7.18 -12.17
CA PRO A 296 -26.98 7.98 -13.02
C PRO A 296 -28.35 7.35 -13.33
N GLY A 297 -28.43 6.02 -13.37
CA GLY A 297 -29.64 5.21 -13.54
C GLY A 297 -29.46 3.83 -12.90
N ASP A 298 -30.54 3.05 -12.88
CA ASP A 298 -30.52 1.65 -12.42
C ASP A 298 -29.74 0.78 -13.41
N GLY A 299 -29.21 -0.34 -12.95
CA GLY A 299 -28.49 -1.32 -13.78
C GLY A 299 -27.04 -1.58 -13.36
N ALA A 300 -26.67 -2.86 -13.24
CA ALA A 300 -25.33 -3.29 -12.83
C ALA A 300 -24.84 -4.55 -13.55
N TYR A 301 -23.54 -4.63 -13.79
CA TYR A 301 -22.85 -5.87 -14.17
C TYR A 301 -22.45 -6.66 -12.92
N ILE A 302 -22.60 -7.99 -12.97
CA ILE A 302 -22.18 -8.91 -11.92
C ILE A 302 -20.76 -9.35 -12.21
N ILE A 303 -19.86 -9.19 -11.25
CA ILE A 303 -18.41 -9.33 -11.43
C ILE A 303 -17.87 -10.42 -10.50
N LYS A 304 -17.09 -11.34 -11.06
CA LYS A 304 -16.24 -12.28 -10.33
C LYS A 304 -14.85 -11.67 -10.15
N ASN A 305 -14.40 -11.56 -8.90
CA ASN A 305 -13.09 -11.03 -8.54
C ASN A 305 -12.05 -12.16 -8.35
N SER A 306 -10.87 -11.83 -7.84
CA SER A 306 -9.75 -12.77 -7.56
C SER A 306 -9.13 -12.55 -6.16
N TRP A 307 -9.96 -12.18 -5.18
CA TRP A 307 -9.56 -11.88 -3.79
C TRP A 307 -10.17 -12.84 -2.74
N SER A 308 -10.34 -14.11 -3.11
CA SER A 308 -11.08 -15.14 -2.34
C SER A 308 -12.59 -14.86 -2.19
N ASP A 309 -13.32 -15.95 -1.94
CA ASP A 309 -14.69 -16.01 -1.45
C ASP A 309 -14.98 -15.22 -0.15
N ASN A 310 -13.96 -14.87 0.64
CA ASN A 310 -14.14 -14.11 1.89
C ASN A 310 -14.32 -12.59 1.68
N TRP A 311 -14.21 -12.10 0.43
CA TRP A 311 -14.37 -10.69 0.09
C TRP A 311 -15.67 -10.44 -0.69
N GLY A 312 -16.35 -9.31 -0.45
CA GLY A 312 -17.55 -8.93 -1.19
C GLY A 312 -18.77 -9.84 -0.91
N GLU A 313 -19.49 -10.23 -1.97
CA GLU A 313 -20.57 -11.22 -1.95
C GLU A 313 -20.01 -12.57 -2.44
N ASP A 314 -19.44 -13.37 -1.54
CA ASP A 314 -18.79 -14.66 -1.84
C ASP A 314 -17.71 -14.57 -2.95
N GLY A 315 -16.94 -13.46 -2.96
CA GLY A 315 -15.92 -13.14 -3.97
C GLY A 315 -16.45 -12.38 -5.20
N TYR A 316 -17.73 -12.00 -5.21
CA TYR A 316 -18.40 -11.25 -6.27
C TYR A 316 -18.81 -9.85 -5.82
N PHE A 317 -19.04 -8.95 -6.77
CA PHE A 317 -19.56 -7.60 -6.54
C PHE A 317 -20.28 -7.07 -7.79
N TYR A 318 -20.94 -5.92 -7.67
CA TYR A 318 -21.71 -5.32 -8.75
C TYR A 318 -21.08 -4.01 -9.21
N ILE A 319 -20.74 -3.87 -10.49
CA ILE A 319 -20.29 -2.58 -11.07
C ILE A 319 -21.45 -1.91 -11.78
N SER A 320 -21.67 -0.62 -11.51
CA SER A 320 -22.68 0.20 -12.19
C SER A 320 -22.52 0.13 -13.71
N TYR A 321 -23.62 -0.01 -14.45
CA TYR A 321 -23.57 0.12 -15.92
C TYR A 321 -22.94 1.43 -16.39
N TYR A 322 -23.02 2.47 -15.58
CA TYR A 322 -22.54 3.82 -15.88
C TYR A 322 -21.07 4.05 -15.52
N ASP A 323 -20.34 3.04 -15.07
CA ASP A 323 -18.91 3.13 -14.79
C ASP A 323 -18.12 3.64 -16.02
N SER A 324 -17.31 4.67 -15.80
CA SER A 324 -16.60 5.40 -16.85
C SER A 324 -15.44 4.61 -17.46
N ILE A 325 -14.92 3.59 -16.77
CA ILE A 325 -13.62 2.96 -17.08
C ILE A 325 -13.75 1.45 -17.33
N LEU A 326 -14.83 0.80 -16.91
CA LEU A 326 -15.06 -0.63 -17.10
C LEU A 326 -14.84 -1.12 -18.55
N GLY A 327 -14.19 -2.27 -18.68
CA GLY A 327 -13.80 -2.85 -19.96
C GLY A 327 -12.81 -1.96 -20.68
N ASN A 328 -13.18 -1.58 -21.90
CA ASN A 328 -12.45 -0.68 -22.78
C ASN A 328 -13.20 0.65 -23.01
N ASN A 329 -14.20 0.99 -22.17
CA ASN A 329 -15.00 2.21 -22.34
C ASN A 329 -14.14 3.46 -22.50
N GLY A 330 -14.41 4.20 -23.58
CA GLY A 330 -13.67 5.39 -23.96
C GLY A 330 -14.12 6.61 -23.18
N ALA A 331 -13.41 6.93 -22.10
CA ALA A 331 -13.32 8.31 -21.66
C ALA A 331 -12.76 9.17 -22.81
N LEU A 332 -13.32 10.36 -23.01
CA LEU A 332 -13.03 11.22 -24.17
C LEU A 332 -11.57 11.75 -24.22
N TYR A 333 -10.79 11.49 -23.17
CA TYR A 333 -9.42 11.97 -23.00
C TYR A 333 -8.41 10.91 -22.51
N SER A 334 -8.82 9.71 -22.08
CA SER A 334 -7.89 8.63 -21.69
C SER A 334 -7.37 7.85 -22.91
N ASN A 335 -6.05 7.80 -23.09
CA ASN A 335 -5.39 7.19 -24.25
C ASN A 335 -5.48 5.63 -24.26
N GLY A 336 -6.46 5.05 -24.96
CA GLY A 336 -6.42 3.65 -25.40
C GLY A 336 -6.66 2.56 -24.33
N PRO A 337 -6.90 1.30 -24.75
CA PRO A 337 -7.26 0.20 -23.85
C PRO A 337 -6.05 -0.49 -23.20
N TYR A 338 -6.18 -0.77 -21.90
CA TYR A 338 -5.18 -1.48 -21.09
C TYR A 338 -5.40 -3.01 -21.11
N LEU A 339 -6.65 -3.47 -21.06
CA LEU A 339 -7.03 -4.84 -21.39
C LEU A 339 -8.14 -4.85 -22.45
N MET A 340 -8.31 -6.04 -23.03
CA MET A 340 -9.27 -6.33 -24.08
C MET A 340 -10.46 -7.07 -23.47
N ASN A 341 -11.67 -6.75 -23.91
CA ASN A 341 -12.86 -7.50 -23.56
C ASN A 341 -12.80 -8.88 -24.25
N THR A 342 -12.37 -9.92 -23.55
CA THR A 342 -12.11 -11.23 -24.17
C THR A 342 -13.01 -12.35 -23.66
N VAL A 343 -13.45 -13.16 -24.62
CA VAL A 343 -14.04 -14.49 -24.42
C VAL A 343 -13.07 -15.52 -24.97
N ILE A 344 -12.65 -16.47 -24.14
CA ILE A 344 -11.64 -17.48 -24.50
C ILE A 344 -12.30 -18.85 -24.66
N THR A 345 -12.08 -19.49 -25.81
CA THR A 345 -12.64 -20.82 -26.11
C THR A 345 -11.54 -21.85 -26.39
N ALA A 346 -11.76 -23.09 -25.96
CA ALA A 346 -10.83 -24.19 -26.22
C ALA A 346 -11.52 -25.51 -26.54
N GLU A 347 -10.75 -26.39 -27.17
CA GLU A 347 -11.12 -27.78 -27.46
C GLU A 347 -10.14 -28.75 -26.80
N ASN A 348 -10.45 -30.05 -26.86
CA ASN A 348 -9.53 -31.10 -26.40
C ASN A 348 -8.23 -31.09 -27.22
N VAL A 349 -7.10 -31.43 -26.59
CA VAL A 349 -5.78 -31.45 -27.23
C VAL A 349 -5.63 -32.46 -28.39
N SER A 350 -6.61 -33.35 -28.56
CA SER A 350 -6.72 -34.28 -29.69
C SER A 350 -7.41 -33.68 -30.92
N ASN A 351 -7.79 -32.40 -30.90
CA ASN A 351 -8.49 -31.74 -31.99
C ASN A 351 -7.61 -31.55 -33.24
N TYR A 352 -6.32 -31.30 -33.02
CA TYR A 352 -5.24 -31.22 -34.01
C TYR A 352 -3.95 -31.68 -33.35
N ASP A 353 -3.05 -32.25 -34.14
CA ASP A 353 -1.85 -32.89 -33.61
C ASP A 353 -0.63 -31.96 -33.60
N ASN A 354 -0.42 -31.15 -34.65
CA ASN A 354 0.70 -30.20 -34.73
C ASN A 354 0.21 -28.78 -35.05
N ILE A 355 0.98 -27.79 -34.58
CA ILE A 355 0.83 -26.36 -34.87
C ILE A 355 2.09 -25.86 -35.58
N TYR A 356 1.92 -25.25 -36.75
CA TYR A 356 2.97 -24.53 -37.48
C TYR A 356 2.73 -23.05 -37.30
N GLN A 357 3.72 -22.34 -36.74
CA GLN A 357 3.63 -20.95 -36.36
C GLN A 357 5.01 -20.29 -36.43
N TYR A 358 5.02 -18.97 -36.63
CA TYR A 358 6.23 -18.13 -36.58
C TYR A 358 6.05 -16.93 -35.64
N ASP A 359 5.01 -16.98 -34.80
CA ASP A 359 4.48 -15.89 -33.99
C ASP A 359 4.17 -16.33 -32.54
N PRO A 360 5.16 -16.75 -31.73
CA PRO A 360 4.97 -17.12 -30.31
C PRO A 360 4.54 -15.95 -29.39
N PHE A 361 4.82 -14.70 -29.75
CA PHE A 361 4.31 -13.48 -29.09
C PHE A 361 2.97 -13.02 -29.67
N GLY A 362 2.56 -13.58 -30.81
CA GLY A 362 1.27 -13.30 -31.44
C GLY A 362 1.15 -11.84 -31.91
N TRP A 363 -0.01 -11.24 -31.66
CA TRP A 363 -0.36 -9.93 -32.20
C TRP A 363 0.38 -8.80 -31.45
N CYS A 364 1.48 -8.30 -32.03
CA CYS A 364 2.23 -7.17 -31.48
C CYS A 364 1.92 -5.84 -32.18
N LEU A 365 1.57 -5.87 -33.47
CA LEU A 365 1.38 -4.68 -34.30
C LEU A 365 0.40 -4.94 -35.46
N ASN A 366 -0.21 -3.87 -35.99
CA ASN A 366 -0.99 -3.90 -37.23
C ASN A 366 -0.17 -3.39 -38.42
N TYR A 367 -0.33 -4.02 -39.58
CA TYR A 367 0.37 -3.68 -40.82
C TYR A 367 -0.57 -3.59 -42.02
N GLY A 368 -0.24 -2.71 -42.96
CA GLY A 368 -1.06 -2.50 -44.15
C GLY A 368 -0.47 -1.50 -45.13
N TYR A 369 -1.35 -0.85 -45.89
CA TYR A 369 -0.94 0.09 -46.95
C TYR A 369 -1.34 1.55 -46.69
N GLY A 370 -2.23 1.81 -45.71
CA GLY A 370 -2.67 3.16 -45.33
C GLY A 370 -3.50 3.84 -46.41
N TYR A 371 -3.94 5.07 -46.16
CA TYR A 371 -4.58 5.96 -47.14
C TYR A 371 -5.88 5.42 -47.77
N GLY A 372 -6.69 4.67 -47.03
CA GLY A 372 -7.97 4.09 -47.48
C GLY A 372 -7.82 2.71 -48.16
N TYR A 373 -6.79 1.95 -47.83
CA TYR A 373 -6.55 0.59 -48.32
C TYR A 373 -6.84 -0.44 -47.21
N THR A 374 -8.12 -0.80 -47.04
CA THR A 374 -8.62 -1.78 -46.07
C THR A 374 -8.38 -3.25 -46.46
N THR A 375 -7.61 -3.51 -47.52
CA THR A 375 -7.32 -4.88 -48.02
C THR A 375 -5.82 -5.10 -48.17
N ALA A 376 -5.33 -6.23 -47.68
CA ALA A 376 -3.98 -6.72 -47.92
C ALA A 376 -3.96 -8.25 -48.00
N THR A 377 -2.96 -8.82 -48.69
CA THR A 377 -2.76 -10.28 -48.75
C THR A 377 -1.45 -10.65 -48.10
N ALA A 378 -1.51 -11.43 -47.03
CA ALA A 378 -0.35 -11.90 -46.28
C ALA A 378 -0.18 -13.41 -46.44
N ALA A 379 1.00 -13.95 -46.12
CA ALA A 379 1.25 -15.38 -46.20
C ALA A 379 2.43 -15.84 -45.35
N ASN A 380 2.32 -17.04 -44.77
CA ASN A 380 3.43 -17.77 -44.18
C ASN A 380 3.77 -19.00 -45.04
N ILE A 381 5.05 -19.29 -45.23
CA ILE A 381 5.54 -20.51 -45.90
C ILE A 381 6.09 -21.46 -44.85
N PHE A 382 5.34 -22.53 -44.59
CA PHE A 382 5.71 -23.58 -43.65
C PHE A 382 6.37 -24.76 -44.35
N LYS A 383 6.96 -25.64 -43.54
CA LYS A 383 7.57 -26.88 -44.00
C LYS A 383 7.15 -28.04 -43.10
N ALA A 384 6.49 -29.03 -43.70
CA ALA A 384 5.98 -30.21 -43.01
C ALA A 384 7.09 -30.97 -42.27
N ALA A 385 6.90 -31.22 -40.97
CA ALA A 385 7.87 -31.90 -40.12
C ALA A 385 7.76 -33.43 -40.22
N SER A 386 6.58 -33.95 -40.56
CA SER A 386 6.29 -35.39 -40.68
C SER A 386 5.47 -35.70 -41.94
N ASN A 387 4.81 -36.86 -42.02
CA ASN A 387 3.83 -37.13 -43.08
C ASN A 387 2.45 -36.96 -42.46
N GLU A 388 1.81 -35.85 -42.77
CA GLU A 388 0.67 -35.33 -42.01
C GLU A 388 -0.40 -34.78 -42.95
N THR A 389 -1.53 -34.36 -42.41
CA THR A 389 -2.64 -33.80 -43.18
C THR A 389 -2.98 -32.41 -42.64
N LEU A 390 -2.85 -31.38 -43.47
CA LEU A 390 -3.30 -30.02 -43.16
C LEU A 390 -4.82 -29.96 -43.16
N GLU A 391 -5.40 -29.51 -42.03
CA GLU A 391 -6.85 -29.51 -41.80
C GLU A 391 -7.43 -28.13 -41.50
N ALA A 392 -6.70 -27.27 -40.80
CA ALA A 392 -7.17 -25.93 -40.42
C ALA A 392 -6.04 -24.90 -40.45
N VAL A 393 -6.42 -23.62 -40.41
CA VAL A 393 -5.52 -22.48 -40.25
C VAL A 393 -6.09 -21.53 -39.20
N SER A 394 -5.24 -20.82 -38.46
CA SER A 394 -5.67 -19.67 -37.67
C SER A 394 -4.98 -18.39 -38.06
N PHE A 395 -5.63 -17.30 -37.71
CA PHE A 395 -5.20 -15.93 -37.96
C PHE A 395 -5.95 -15.00 -37.02
N TYR A 396 -5.46 -13.77 -36.91
CA TYR A 396 -6.22 -12.70 -36.27
C TYR A 396 -7.05 -11.94 -37.30
N THR A 397 -8.29 -11.59 -36.97
CA THR A 397 -8.99 -10.48 -37.61
C THR A 397 -8.86 -9.25 -36.72
N VAL A 398 -8.32 -8.17 -37.30
CA VAL A 398 -7.93 -6.98 -36.52
C VAL A 398 -9.09 -6.01 -36.27
N ASP A 399 -10.24 -6.23 -36.90
CA ASP A 399 -11.44 -5.39 -36.88
C ASP A 399 -12.68 -6.29 -37.02
N SER A 400 -13.81 -5.91 -36.42
CA SER A 400 -15.07 -6.66 -36.49
C SER A 400 -15.63 -6.69 -37.92
N ASN A 401 -16.44 -7.69 -38.25
CA ASN A 401 -17.03 -7.89 -39.57
C ASN A 401 -15.98 -8.02 -40.72
N SER A 402 -14.77 -8.47 -40.39
CA SER A 402 -13.68 -8.63 -41.37
C SER A 402 -13.92 -9.83 -42.29
N PHE A 403 -13.64 -9.66 -43.58
CA PHE A 403 -13.66 -10.73 -44.58
C PHE A 403 -12.27 -11.34 -44.78
N TYR A 404 -12.23 -12.65 -45.01
CA TYR A 404 -11.00 -13.39 -45.31
C TYR A 404 -11.16 -14.28 -46.55
N ASN A 405 -10.06 -14.43 -47.30
CA ASN A 405 -9.88 -15.46 -48.32
C ASN A 405 -8.61 -16.25 -48.02
N ILE A 406 -8.75 -17.51 -47.62
CA ILE A 406 -7.63 -18.44 -47.40
C ILE A 406 -7.36 -19.17 -48.72
N SER A 407 -6.12 -19.12 -49.18
CA SER A 407 -5.61 -19.82 -50.35
C SER A 407 -4.40 -20.68 -49.96
N ILE A 408 -4.45 -21.97 -50.29
CA ILE A 408 -3.37 -22.93 -49.96
C ILE A 408 -2.54 -23.23 -51.21
N TYR A 409 -1.21 -23.18 -51.10
CA TYR A 409 -0.29 -23.65 -52.16
C TYR A 409 0.63 -24.74 -51.61
N LEU A 410 0.90 -25.75 -52.44
CA LEU A 410 1.89 -26.79 -52.17
C LEU A 410 3.12 -26.53 -53.04
N ASP A 411 4.31 -26.69 -52.44
CA ASP A 411 5.62 -26.43 -53.06
C ASP A 411 5.65 -25.09 -53.82
N PRO A 412 5.51 -23.94 -53.12
CA PRO A 412 5.47 -22.63 -53.77
C PRO A 412 6.84 -22.26 -54.38
N GLU A 413 6.86 -21.95 -55.68
CA GLU A 413 8.08 -21.67 -56.45
C GLU A 413 8.37 -20.16 -56.64
N ASN A 414 7.43 -19.25 -56.30
CA ASN A 414 7.51 -17.82 -56.64
C ASN A 414 7.11 -16.94 -55.45
N GLY A 415 7.95 -16.92 -54.40
CA GLY A 415 7.53 -16.43 -53.09
C GLY A 415 6.49 -17.39 -52.50
N PRO A 416 5.40 -16.92 -51.88
CA PRO A 416 4.40 -17.79 -51.26
C PRO A 416 3.36 -18.36 -52.25
N ILE A 417 3.54 -18.21 -53.58
CA ILE A 417 2.53 -18.63 -54.58
C ILE A 417 3.11 -19.46 -55.73
N ASN A 418 2.21 -20.16 -56.43
CA ASN A 418 2.45 -20.76 -57.74
C ASN A 418 1.61 -20.08 -58.82
N PHE A 419 2.22 -19.79 -60.00
CA PHE A 419 1.51 -19.19 -61.14
C PHE A 419 0.40 -20.08 -61.74
N SER A 420 0.32 -21.36 -61.34
CA SER A 420 -0.80 -22.26 -61.63
C SER A 420 -2.08 -21.93 -60.86
N GLY A 421 -2.00 -21.10 -59.81
CA GLY A 421 -3.04 -20.91 -58.82
C GLY A 421 -2.92 -21.85 -57.61
N PRO A 422 -3.72 -21.62 -56.55
CA PRO A 422 -3.72 -22.41 -55.33
C PRO A 422 -4.40 -23.78 -55.53
N VAL A 423 -4.13 -24.71 -54.61
CA VAL A 423 -4.83 -26.01 -54.54
C VAL A 423 -6.17 -25.94 -53.81
N SER A 424 -6.37 -24.91 -52.98
CA SER A 424 -7.62 -24.64 -52.24
C SER A 424 -7.90 -23.15 -52.16
N VAL A 425 -9.17 -22.78 -52.11
CA VAL A 425 -9.62 -21.42 -51.77
C VAL A 425 -10.87 -21.51 -50.89
N LYS A 426 -10.81 -20.96 -49.67
CA LYS A 426 -11.95 -20.79 -48.76
C LYS A 426 -12.19 -19.31 -48.49
N ASN A 427 -13.45 -18.91 -48.36
CA ASN A 427 -13.85 -17.51 -48.08
C ASN A 427 -14.77 -17.49 -46.87
N GLY A 428 -14.76 -16.41 -46.10
CA GLY A 428 -15.73 -16.16 -45.03
C GLY A 428 -15.64 -14.74 -44.48
N SER A 429 -16.46 -14.45 -43.49
CA SER A 429 -16.35 -13.29 -42.60
C SER A 429 -16.17 -13.75 -41.15
N MET A 430 -15.62 -12.88 -40.30
CA MET A 430 -15.67 -13.00 -38.85
C MET A 430 -16.46 -11.79 -38.30
N PRO A 431 -17.65 -12.00 -37.71
CA PRO A 431 -18.46 -10.89 -37.21
C PRO A 431 -17.78 -10.11 -36.07
N ILE A 432 -17.01 -10.81 -35.23
CA ILE A 432 -16.28 -10.26 -34.07
C ILE A 432 -14.79 -10.35 -34.37
N ALA A 433 -14.01 -9.35 -33.96
CA ALA A 433 -12.55 -9.35 -34.08
C ALA A 433 -11.90 -10.43 -33.19
N GLY A 434 -10.64 -10.75 -33.48
CA GLY A 434 -9.78 -11.53 -32.59
C GLY A 434 -9.08 -12.71 -33.23
N TYR A 435 -8.75 -13.73 -32.44
CA TYR A 435 -8.04 -14.93 -32.90
C TYR A 435 -9.05 -16.00 -33.29
N HIS A 436 -8.93 -16.57 -34.50
CA HIS A 436 -9.87 -17.58 -34.98
C HIS A 436 -9.15 -18.73 -35.68
N THR A 437 -9.54 -19.97 -35.37
CA THR A 437 -9.24 -21.16 -36.18
C THR A 437 -10.37 -21.43 -37.19
N VAL A 438 -10.00 -21.76 -38.43
CA VAL A 438 -10.89 -22.06 -39.55
C VAL A 438 -10.50 -23.38 -40.22
N ASP A 439 -11.39 -24.36 -40.14
CA ASP A 439 -11.32 -25.63 -40.88
C ASP A 439 -11.27 -25.39 -42.39
N LEU A 440 -10.43 -26.11 -43.11
CA LEU A 440 -10.39 -26.09 -44.57
C LEU A 440 -11.51 -26.98 -45.14
N ASP A 441 -12.11 -26.57 -46.27
CA ASP A 441 -13.14 -27.37 -46.96
C ASP A 441 -12.58 -28.64 -47.64
N THR A 442 -11.26 -28.81 -47.61
CA THR A 442 -10.52 -29.94 -48.18
C THR A 442 -9.20 -30.06 -47.43
N ASN A 443 -8.88 -31.27 -46.97
CA ASN A 443 -7.67 -31.54 -46.21
C ASN A 443 -6.54 -31.96 -47.17
N PHE A 444 -5.29 -31.61 -46.86
CA PHE A 444 -4.15 -31.84 -47.76
C PHE A 444 -3.07 -32.69 -47.10
N SER A 445 -2.81 -33.88 -47.66
CA SER A 445 -1.68 -34.70 -47.23
C SER A 445 -0.34 -34.07 -47.66
N LEU A 446 0.50 -33.80 -46.67
CA LEU A 446 1.84 -33.25 -46.80
C LEU A 446 2.87 -34.36 -46.61
N SER A 447 3.97 -34.30 -47.37
CA SER A 447 5.12 -35.20 -47.20
C SER A 447 6.19 -34.54 -46.33
N THR A 448 6.96 -35.34 -45.58
CA THR A 448 8.05 -34.82 -44.74
C THR A 448 9.02 -33.94 -45.51
N GLY A 449 9.20 -32.70 -45.06
CA GLY A 449 10.05 -31.69 -45.68
C GLY A 449 9.45 -30.99 -46.89
N GLN A 450 8.17 -31.24 -47.23
CA GLN A 450 7.44 -30.50 -48.27
C GLN A 450 7.12 -29.10 -47.77
N ASN A 451 7.28 -28.10 -48.66
CA ASN A 451 6.88 -26.73 -48.34
C ASN A 451 5.40 -26.53 -48.69
N PHE A 452 4.68 -25.78 -47.88
CA PHE A 452 3.32 -25.33 -48.17
C PHE A 452 3.15 -23.90 -47.67
N SER A 453 2.33 -23.10 -48.36
CA SER A 453 1.99 -21.76 -47.90
C SER A 453 0.51 -21.63 -47.58
N VAL A 454 0.26 -20.88 -46.50
CA VAL A 454 -1.06 -20.37 -46.16
C VAL A 454 -1.07 -18.90 -46.55
N VAL A 455 -1.81 -18.58 -47.60
CA VAL A 455 -1.99 -17.21 -48.12
C VAL A 455 -3.37 -16.72 -47.69
N ILE A 456 -3.47 -15.57 -47.03
CA ILE A 456 -4.75 -15.00 -46.60
C ILE A 456 -4.87 -13.56 -47.11
N THR A 457 -5.92 -13.29 -47.91
CA THR A 457 -6.36 -11.91 -48.17
C THR A 457 -7.33 -11.49 -47.07
N PHE A 458 -6.96 -10.46 -46.32
CA PHE A 458 -7.79 -9.82 -45.29
C PHE A 458 -8.43 -8.56 -45.87
N THR A 459 -9.70 -8.35 -45.59
CA THR A 459 -10.44 -7.12 -45.89
C THR A 459 -11.23 -6.69 -44.67
N THR A 460 -10.80 -5.61 -44.03
CA THR A 460 -11.51 -4.94 -42.93
C THR A 460 -12.63 -4.02 -43.49
N PRO A 461 -13.65 -3.68 -42.70
CA PRO A 461 -14.65 -2.70 -43.11
C PRO A 461 -14.07 -1.29 -43.32
N GLU A 462 -13.37 -0.75 -42.31
CA GLU A 462 -12.92 0.66 -42.30
C GLU A 462 -11.43 0.85 -41.94
N TYR A 463 -10.76 -0.15 -41.37
CA TYR A 463 -9.38 0.00 -40.87
C TYR A 463 -8.26 -0.27 -41.89
N ASP A 464 -7.31 0.66 -42.05
CA ASP A 464 -6.27 0.67 -43.09
C ASP A 464 -5.10 -0.33 -42.93
N TYR A 465 -5.08 -1.08 -41.82
CA TYR A 465 -3.97 -1.97 -41.44
C TYR A 465 -4.47 -3.39 -41.12
N PRO A 466 -5.00 -4.13 -42.11
CA PRO A 466 -5.83 -5.33 -41.91
C PRO A 466 -5.07 -6.60 -41.48
N VAL A 467 -3.76 -6.52 -41.18
CA VAL A 467 -2.91 -7.69 -40.90
C VAL A 467 -2.20 -7.54 -39.56
N ALA A 468 -2.45 -8.47 -38.65
CA ALA A 468 -1.69 -8.63 -37.41
C ALA A 468 -0.30 -9.22 -37.69
N VAL A 469 0.73 -8.65 -37.07
CA VAL A 469 2.11 -9.14 -37.14
C VAL A 469 2.74 -9.24 -35.75
N GLU A 470 3.57 -10.27 -35.58
CA GLU A 470 4.58 -10.30 -34.54
C GLU A 470 5.76 -9.43 -34.98
N THR A 471 6.34 -8.69 -34.03
CA THR A 471 7.60 -7.99 -34.24
C THR A 471 8.31 -7.76 -32.91
N ASN A 472 9.61 -7.47 -32.99
CA ASN A 472 10.42 -7.06 -31.85
C ASN A 472 10.02 -5.65 -31.40
N ILE A 473 9.31 -5.55 -30.26
CA ILE A 473 9.00 -4.29 -29.60
C ILE A 473 9.80 -4.26 -28.29
N PRO A 474 10.82 -3.40 -28.16
CA PRO A 474 11.57 -3.25 -26.91
C PRO A 474 10.64 -2.91 -25.74
N THR A 475 10.92 -3.46 -24.56
CA THR A 475 10.10 -3.35 -23.34
C THR A 475 8.71 -4.00 -23.44
N TYR A 476 8.52 -4.95 -24.37
CA TYR A 476 7.28 -5.73 -24.49
C TYR A 476 7.57 -7.14 -25.05
N SER A 477 8.09 -7.23 -26.28
CA SER A 477 8.34 -8.47 -27.02
C SER A 477 9.76 -8.52 -27.60
N SER A 478 10.78 -8.18 -26.80
CA SER A 478 12.16 -8.09 -27.31
C SER A 478 12.80 -9.43 -27.70
N ASN A 479 12.17 -10.55 -27.31
CA ASN A 479 12.53 -11.92 -27.71
C ASN A 479 11.92 -12.35 -29.07
N ALA A 480 10.99 -11.57 -29.65
CA ALA A 480 10.38 -11.88 -30.95
C ALA A 480 11.40 -11.87 -32.10
N TYR A 481 11.26 -12.82 -33.04
CA TYR A 481 12.27 -13.14 -34.06
C TYR A 481 11.65 -13.60 -35.39
N ALA A 482 12.35 -13.38 -36.50
CA ALA A 482 11.94 -13.83 -37.83
C ALA A 482 13.14 -14.19 -38.73
N GLU A 483 13.00 -15.24 -39.54
CA GLU A 483 13.97 -15.65 -40.57
C GLU A 483 13.48 -15.33 -41.99
N ALA A 484 14.36 -14.75 -42.81
CA ALA A 484 14.07 -14.45 -44.22
C ALA A 484 13.59 -15.71 -44.98
N GLY A 485 12.37 -15.66 -45.52
CA GLY A 485 11.71 -16.79 -46.17
C GLY A 485 10.43 -17.28 -45.48
N GLU A 486 10.16 -16.84 -44.25
CA GLU A 486 8.98 -17.26 -43.46
C GLU A 486 7.71 -16.53 -43.89
N SER A 487 7.75 -15.19 -43.87
CA SER A 487 6.57 -14.32 -43.88
C SER A 487 6.57 -13.29 -45.01
N TYR A 488 5.41 -13.16 -45.67
CA TYR A 488 5.24 -12.36 -46.88
C TYR A 488 3.98 -11.47 -46.84
N LEU A 489 4.07 -10.28 -47.43
CA LEU A 489 2.94 -9.36 -47.60
C LEU A 489 2.86 -8.80 -49.04
N SER A 490 1.63 -8.67 -49.56
CA SER A 490 1.31 -8.21 -50.91
C SER A 490 0.08 -7.30 -50.95
N PHE A 491 0.12 -6.33 -51.85
CA PHE A 491 -0.97 -5.38 -52.12
C PHE A 491 -1.97 -5.92 -53.16
N ASP A 492 -1.46 -6.65 -54.14
CA ASP A 492 -2.20 -7.08 -55.34
C ASP A 492 -2.30 -8.62 -55.46
N GLY A 493 -1.75 -9.38 -54.50
CA GLY A 493 -1.65 -10.84 -54.52
C GLY A 493 -0.63 -11.39 -55.54
N ILE A 494 0.14 -10.52 -56.21
CA ILE A 494 1.06 -10.86 -57.30
C ILE A 494 2.48 -10.43 -56.97
N THR A 495 2.64 -9.23 -56.41
CA THR A 495 3.90 -8.61 -56.03
C THR A 495 4.10 -8.80 -54.54
N TRP A 496 5.04 -9.66 -54.16
CA TRP A 496 5.29 -10.06 -52.77
C TRP A 496 6.53 -9.39 -52.19
N THR A 497 6.44 -8.99 -50.93
CA THR A 497 7.56 -8.50 -50.11
C THR A 497 7.77 -9.49 -48.98
N ASP A 498 9.02 -9.93 -48.78
CA ASP A 498 9.43 -10.67 -47.59
C ASP A 498 9.45 -9.68 -46.42
N VAL A 499 8.60 -9.92 -45.41
CA VAL A 499 8.53 -9.08 -44.20
C VAL A 499 9.36 -9.67 -43.06
N SER A 500 9.66 -10.97 -43.12
CA SER A 500 10.61 -11.62 -42.22
C SER A 500 12.05 -11.10 -42.41
N GLU A 501 12.46 -10.71 -43.62
CA GLU A 501 13.69 -9.93 -43.88
C GLU A 501 13.76 -8.60 -43.08
N GLN A 502 12.63 -8.12 -42.54
CA GLN A 502 12.52 -6.89 -41.75
C GLN A 502 12.28 -7.17 -40.25
N GLY A 503 12.37 -8.43 -39.81
CA GLY A 503 12.18 -8.82 -38.42
C GLY A 503 10.71 -8.93 -37.98
N MET A 504 9.79 -9.19 -38.92
CA MET A 504 8.35 -9.33 -38.65
C MET A 504 7.80 -10.64 -39.20
N ASN A 505 6.97 -11.32 -38.41
CA ASN A 505 6.24 -12.51 -38.84
C ASN A 505 4.73 -12.24 -38.88
N ILE A 506 4.01 -12.77 -39.88
CA ILE A 506 2.55 -12.62 -39.92
C ILE A 506 1.93 -13.59 -38.91
N CYS A 507 0.93 -13.13 -38.16
CA CYS A 507 0.18 -13.97 -37.23
C CYS A 507 -0.78 -14.92 -37.96
N ILE A 508 -0.23 -15.90 -38.68
CA ILE A 508 -0.92 -17.00 -39.34
C ILE A 508 -0.32 -18.30 -38.80
N LYS A 509 -1.17 -19.23 -38.37
CA LYS A 509 -0.77 -20.58 -37.95
C LYS A 509 -1.49 -21.64 -38.80
N ALA A 510 -0.92 -22.83 -38.90
CA ALA A 510 -1.49 -23.95 -39.64
C ALA A 510 -1.54 -25.21 -38.77
N PHE A 511 -2.65 -25.95 -38.82
CA PHE A 511 -2.89 -27.11 -37.98
C PHE A 511 -3.00 -28.39 -38.81
N THR A 512 -2.27 -29.41 -38.37
CA THR A 512 -2.23 -30.70 -39.04
C THR A 512 -2.63 -31.84 -38.11
N LYS A 513 -3.04 -32.97 -38.70
CA LYS A 513 -3.15 -34.27 -38.03
C LYS A 513 -2.16 -35.27 -38.60
N GLU A 514 -1.67 -36.20 -37.79
CA GLU A 514 -0.71 -37.22 -38.21
C GLU A 514 -1.23 -38.65 -37.98
N ASP A 515 -1.15 -39.47 -39.03
CA ASP A 515 -1.51 -40.90 -39.05
C ASP A 515 -0.42 -41.74 -38.35
N LYS A 516 -0.26 -41.55 -37.03
CA LYS A 516 0.71 -42.27 -36.17
C LYS A 516 0.07 -42.81 -34.90
N GLU A 517 0.83 -43.60 -34.14
CA GLU A 517 0.38 -44.08 -32.82
C GLU A 517 0.21 -42.92 -31.82
N PRO A 518 -0.72 -43.02 -30.84
CA PRO A 518 -0.98 -41.94 -29.90
C PRO A 518 0.25 -41.52 -29.11
N GLU A 519 0.26 -40.30 -28.59
CA GLU A 519 1.14 -39.94 -27.48
C GLU A 519 0.25 -39.83 -26.24
N ALA A 520 0.37 -40.82 -25.35
CA ALA A 520 -0.50 -40.91 -24.18
C ALA A 520 -0.17 -39.79 -23.20
N SER A 521 -1.16 -39.05 -22.74
CA SER A 521 -0.99 -38.05 -21.68
C SER A 521 -2.30 -37.82 -20.95
N PHE A 522 -2.23 -37.32 -19.72
CA PHE A 522 -3.41 -37.05 -18.91
C PHE A 522 -3.15 -36.11 -17.73
N VAL A 523 -4.22 -35.45 -17.32
CA VAL A 523 -4.32 -34.66 -16.09
C VAL A 523 -5.37 -35.26 -15.15
N ALA A 524 -5.41 -34.79 -13.90
CA ALA A 524 -6.47 -35.09 -12.95
C ALA A 524 -7.10 -33.79 -12.45
N GLY A 525 -8.33 -33.87 -11.93
CA GLY A 525 -8.97 -32.71 -11.30
C GLY A 525 -8.40 -32.35 -9.92
N LYS A 526 -7.70 -33.29 -9.27
CA LYS A 526 -7.00 -33.13 -7.98
C LYS A 526 -5.82 -34.09 -7.94
N ARG A 527 -4.81 -33.82 -7.11
CA ARG A 527 -3.73 -34.78 -6.79
C ARG A 527 -3.81 -35.37 -5.38
N TYR A 528 -4.58 -34.75 -4.50
CA TYR A 528 -4.83 -35.18 -3.12
C TYR A 528 -6.31 -35.52 -2.97
N VAL A 529 -6.61 -36.67 -2.39
CA VAL A 529 -7.98 -37.21 -2.24
C VAL A 529 -8.03 -38.13 -1.02
N HIS A 530 -9.13 -38.20 -0.27
CA HIS A 530 -9.25 -39.17 0.82
C HIS A 530 -9.64 -40.57 0.32
N VAL A 531 -9.51 -41.57 1.18
CA VAL A 531 -10.08 -42.91 0.93
C VAL A 531 -11.57 -42.81 0.60
N ASP A 532 -12.01 -43.57 -0.42
CA ASP A 532 -13.35 -43.62 -1.00
C ASP A 532 -13.88 -42.34 -1.69
N ASP A 533 -13.17 -41.20 -1.66
CA ASP A 533 -13.58 -40.00 -2.39
C ASP A 533 -13.37 -40.15 -3.92
N PRO A 534 -14.22 -39.53 -4.77
CA PRO A 534 -14.08 -39.58 -6.22
C PRO A 534 -13.06 -38.57 -6.75
N ILE A 535 -12.11 -39.06 -7.53
CA ILE A 535 -11.19 -38.29 -8.35
C ILE A 535 -11.52 -38.48 -9.84
N TYR A 536 -11.50 -37.39 -10.60
CA TYR A 536 -11.74 -37.38 -12.05
C TYR A 536 -10.40 -37.27 -12.79
N PHE A 537 -10.21 -38.12 -13.79
CA PHE A 537 -9.06 -38.09 -14.71
C PHE A 537 -9.52 -37.67 -16.09
N TYR A 538 -8.64 -36.97 -16.80
CA TYR A 538 -8.93 -36.46 -18.13
C TYR A 538 -7.81 -36.81 -19.10
N ASP A 539 -8.18 -37.55 -20.14
CA ASP A 539 -7.34 -37.77 -21.33
C ASP A 539 -6.85 -36.46 -21.92
N ALA A 540 -5.53 -36.37 -22.13
CA ALA A 540 -4.83 -35.31 -22.83
C ALA A 540 -3.92 -35.89 -23.94
N SER A 541 -4.29 -37.05 -24.50
CA SER A 541 -3.48 -37.73 -25.51
C SER A 541 -3.61 -37.09 -26.89
N ARG A 542 -2.50 -37.07 -27.64
CA ARG A 542 -2.41 -36.57 -29.03
C ARG A 542 -2.42 -37.73 -30.04
N PHE A 543 -2.56 -37.42 -31.33
CA PHE A 543 -2.63 -38.35 -32.46
C PHE A 543 -3.90 -39.22 -32.44
N SER A 544 -5.04 -38.56 -32.21
CA SER A 544 -6.40 -39.10 -32.36
C SER A 544 -6.61 -40.53 -31.82
N PRO A 545 -6.49 -40.76 -30.50
CA PRO A 545 -6.81 -42.05 -29.88
C PRO A 545 -8.28 -42.45 -30.10
N ASP A 546 -8.54 -43.74 -30.34
CA ASP A 546 -9.89 -44.31 -30.47
C ASP A 546 -10.26 -45.29 -29.34
N PHE A 547 -9.29 -45.62 -28.48
CA PHE A 547 -9.46 -46.49 -27.32
C PHE A 547 -8.48 -46.14 -26.19
N TRP A 548 -8.97 -46.22 -24.95
CA TRP A 548 -8.24 -45.91 -23.72
C TRP A 548 -8.29 -47.10 -22.76
N GLN A 549 -7.19 -47.34 -22.07
CA GLN A 549 -7.09 -48.32 -20.99
C GLN A 549 -6.29 -47.71 -19.83
N TRP A 550 -7.01 -47.32 -18.79
CA TRP A 550 -6.46 -46.80 -17.53
C TRP A 550 -6.07 -47.93 -16.59
N ASP A 551 -4.98 -47.73 -15.86
CA ASP A 551 -4.59 -48.47 -14.65
C ASP A 551 -4.33 -47.43 -13.56
N PHE A 552 -5.11 -47.50 -12.47
CA PHE A 552 -5.05 -46.52 -11.40
C PHE A 552 -3.98 -46.84 -10.33
N GLY A 553 -3.25 -47.96 -10.48
CA GLY A 553 -2.19 -48.38 -9.55
C GLY A 553 -2.67 -49.25 -8.38
N ASP A 554 -3.98 -49.47 -8.24
CA ASP A 554 -4.63 -50.25 -7.18
C ASP A 554 -5.19 -51.61 -7.67
N ASN A 555 -4.83 -52.02 -8.89
CA ASN A 555 -5.38 -53.15 -9.66
C ASN A 555 -6.79 -52.93 -10.24
N SER A 556 -7.39 -51.76 -10.09
CA SER A 556 -8.59 -51.36 -10.84
C SER A 556 -8.21 -50.70 -12.17
N THR A 557 -9.13 -50.73 -13.13
CA THR A 557 -8.92 -50.23 -14.50
C THR A 557 -10.20 -49.65 -15.08
N SER A 558 -10.08 -48.77 -16.07
CA SER A 558 -11.21 -48.22 -16.83
C SER A 558 -10.91 -48.13 -18.32
N THR A 559 -11.95 -48.12 -19.15
CA THR A 559 -11.85 -47.85 -20.61
C THR A 559 -12.70 -46.65 -21.03
N VAL A 560 -13.14 -45.82 -20.07
CA VAL A 560 -13.79 -44.53 -20.33
C VAL A 560 -12.68 -43.50 -20.59
N GLN A 561 -12.87 -42.61 -21.57
CA GLN A 561 -11.88 -41.58 -21.92
C GLN A 561 -11.58 -40.65 -20.73
N HIS A 562 -12.62 -40.15 -20.05
CA HIS A 562 -12.52 -39.32 -18.85
C HIS A 562 -13.17 -40.05 -17.66
N PRO A 563 -12.46 -40.97 -16.98
CA PRO A 563 -13.04 -41.77 -15.90
C PRO A 563 -13.05 -41.02 -14.56
N SER A 564 -14.01 -41.36 -13.70
CA SER A 564 -13.86 -41.18 -12.26
C SER A 564 -13.38 -42.48 -11.60
N HIS A 565 -12.64 -42.34 -10.51
CA HIS A 565 -12.14 -43.46 -9.68
C HIS A 565 -12.13 -43.08 -8.21
N SER A 566 -12.09 -44.07 -7.31
CA SER A 566 -11.98 -43.90 -5.86
C SER A 566 -11.10 -44.99 -5.28
N TYR A 567 -10.20 -44.60 -4.38
CA TYR A 567 -9.21 -45.50 -3.80
C TYR A 567 -9.64 -45.97 -2.41
N ALA A 568 -9.71 -47.28 -2.20
CA ALA A 568 -10.18 -47.88 -0.94
C ALA A 568 -9.11 -47.95 0.17
N GLU A 569 -7.85 -47.60 -0.13
CA GLU A 569 -6.71 -47.68 0.78
C GLU A 569 -5.83 -46.43 0.62
N PRO A 570 -5.12 -45.98 1.67
CA PRO A 570 -4.17 -44.88 1.59
C PRO A 570 -2.94 -45.22 0.72
N GLY A 571 -2.32 -44.18 0.16
CA GLY A 571 -0.98 -44.30 -0.42
C GLY A 571 -0.72 -43.41 -1.63
N LEU A 572 0.49 -43.50 -2.16
CA LEU A 572 0.88 -42.88 -3.43
C LEU A 572 0.65 -43.86 -4.57
N TYR A 573 -0.18 -43.45 -5.54
CA TYR A 573 -0.59 -44.26 -6.67
C TYR A 573 0.08 -43.80 -7.97
N ASN A 574 0.68 -44.76 -8.67
CA ASN A 574 1.12 -44.56 -10.05
C ASN A 574 -0.09 -44.74 -10.96
N VAL A 575 -0.47 -43.70 -11.71
CA VAL A 575 -1.55 -43.81 -12.69
C VAL A 575 -0.94 -43.99 -14.06
N SER A 576 -1.51 -44.88 -14.88
CA SER A 576 -1.08 -45.11 -16.25
C SER A 576 -2.27 -45.05 -17.20
N LEU A 577 -2.07 -44.38 -18.33
CA LEU A 577 -2.98 -44.42 -19.47
C LEU A 577 -2.27 -45.11 -20.63
N ASN A 578 -2.87 -46.19 -21.15
CA ASN A 578 -2.54 -46.78 -22.43
C ASN A 578 -3.59 -46.32 -23.46
N ALA A 579 -3.17 -45.48 -24.40
CA ALA A 579 -4.00 -44.98 -25.49
C ALA A 579 -3.62 -45.70 -26.79
N SER A 580 -4.61 -46.05 -27.62
CA SER A 580 -4.38 -46.71 -28.91
C SER A 580 -5.27 -46.15 -30.02
N ASN A 581 -4.83 -46.36 -31.26
CA ASN A 581 -5.60 -46.12 -32.48
C ASN A 581 -5.24 -47.18 -33.55
N GLY A 582 -5.66 -46.97 -34.80
CA GLY A 582 -5.36 -47.87 -35.92
C GLY A 582 -3.87 -48.04 -36.28
N PHE A 583 -2.97 -47.20 -35.77
CA PHE A 583 -1.53 -47.19 -36.10
C PHE A 583 -0.65 -47.83 -35.01
N GLY A 584 -1.05 -47.76 -33.74
CA GLY A 584 -0.31 -48.35 -32.63
C GLY A 584 -0.89 -48.00 -31.26
N ASN A 585 -0.07 -48.11 -30.22
CA ASN A 585 -0.44 -47.77 -28.85
C ASN A 585 0.74 -47.22 -28.06
N ASN A 586 0.47 -46.31 -27.13
CA ASN A 586 1.46 -45.68 -26.28
C ASN A 586 0.99 -45.69 -24.82
N ILE A 587 1.94 -45.75 -23.88
CA ILE A 587 1.65 -45.81 -22.44
C ILE A 587 2.44 -44.74 -21.72
N THR A 588 1.73 -43.86 -21.03
CA THR A 588 2.32 -42.88 -20.11
C THR A 588 1.92 -43.24 -18.68
N THR A 589 2.91 -43.21 -17.78
CA THR A 589 2.75 -43.48 -16.35
C THR A 589 3.25 -42.28 -15.56
N ARG A 590 2.35 -41.57 -14.88
CA ARG A 590 2.71 -40.55 -13.89
C ARG A 590 2.91 -41.25 -12.55
N LYS A 591 4.12 -41.14 -11.98
CA LYS A 591 4.52 -41.85 -10.76
C LYS A 591 4.17 -41.04 -9.52
N SER A 592 3.73 -41.71 -8.46
CA SER A 592 3.27 -41.05 -7.22
C SER A 592 2.31 -39.89 -7.51
N PHE A 593 1.44 -40.06 -8.51
CA PHE A 593 0.71 -38.95 -9.11
C PHE A 593 -0.44 -38.51 -8.22
N ILE A 594 -1.18 -39.49 -7.69
CA ILE A 594 -2.27 -39.29 -6.75
C ILE A 594 -1.82 -39.74 -5.36
N GLN A 595 -1.98 -38.85 -4.38
CA GLN A 595 -1.81 -39.13 -2.96
C GLN A 595 -3.19 -39.32 -2.33
N VAL A 596 -3.47 -40.57 -1.97
CA VAL A 596 -4.68 -40.94 -1.23
C VAL A 596 -4.38 -40.81 0.25
N LEU A 597 -4.96 -39.79 0.85
CA LEU A 597 -4.80 -39.43 2.26
C LEU A 597 -5.58 -40.40 3.14
N ASN A 598 -5.03 -40.66 4.33
CA ASN A 598 -5.39 -41.83 5.10
C ASN A 598 -6.65 -41.65 5.95
N THR A 599 -7.03 -42.78 6.54
CA THR A 599 -8.16 -42.96 7.43
C THR A 599 -8.02 -42.21 8.76
N THR A 600 -9.10 -42.25 9.54
CA THR A 600 -9.12 -41.78 10.92
C THR A 600 -8.36 -42.76 11.84
N ILE A 601 -7.23 -42.31 12.39
CA ILE A 601 -6.49 -43.00 13.45
C ILE A 601 -7.10 -42.65 14.81
N THR A 602 -7.40 -43.65 15.64
CA THR A 602 -7.93 -43.43 16.99
C THR A 602 -6.88 -43.66 18.09
N VAL A 603 -6.86 -42.79 19.10
CA VAL A 603 -5.94 -42.88 20.25
C VAL A 603 -6.73 -42.99 21.54
N ASN A 604 -6.47 -44.00 22.35
CA ASN A 604 -7.12 -44.19 23.65
C ASN A 604 -6.18 -44.84 24.67
N SER A 605 -5.88 -44.13 25.76
CA SER A 605 -5.02 -44.60 26.86
C SER A 605 -5.44 -45.92 27.53
N SER A 606 -6.69 -46.37 27.37
CA SER A 606 -7.19 -47.66 27.86
C SER A 606 -6.91 -48.86 26.95
N GLY A 607 -6.42 -48.63 25.72
CA GLY A 607 -6.03 -49.69 24.77
C GLY A 607 -7.16 -50.32 23.96
N ASN A 608 -8.28 -49.60 23.77
CA ASN A 608 -9.42 -50.03 22.93
C ASN A 608 -9.46 -49.34 21.54
N ALA A 609 -8.42 -48.56 21.21
CA ALA A 609 -8.26 -47.80 19.98
C ALA A 609 -6.97 -48.26 19.25
N ASP A 610 -6.67 -47.68 18.09
CA ASP A 610 -5.52 -48.07 17.26
C ASP A 610 -4.19 -47.86 17.97
N PHE A 611 -4.06 -46.77 18.74
CA PHE A 611 -2.88 -46.46 19.56
C PHE A 611 -3.23 -46.11 21.01
N THR A 612 -2.28 -46.32 21.92
CA THR A 612 -2.39 -45.93 23.35
C THR A 612 -1.71 -44.60 23.69
N THR A 613 -0.90 -44.06 22.78
CA THR A 613 -0.15 -42.80 22.94
C THR A 613 -0.35 -41.94 21.69
N ILE A 614 -0.31 -40.62 21.84
CA ILE A 614 -0.50 -39.70 20.70
C ILE A 614 0.76 -39.66 19.85
N ARG A 615 1.94 -39.75 20.46
CA ARG A 615 3.23 -39.75 19.75
C ARG A 615 3.43 -40.98 18.87
N ASP A 616 3.01 -42.17 19.31
CA ASP A 616 3.13 -43.37 18.48
C ASP A 616 2.14 -43.30 17.29
N ALA A 617 0.97 -42.69 17.47
CA ALA A 617 0.03 -42.38 16.38
C ALA A 617 0.62 -41.37 15.37
N LEU A 618 1.17 -40.24 15.83
CA LEU A 618 1.87 -39.25 14.97
C LEU A 618 3.07 -39.86 14.23
N THR A 619 3.75 -40.83 14.86
CA THR A 619 4.86 -41.56 14.22
C THR A 619 4.35 -42.42 13.07
N ALA A 620 3.19 -43.08 13.24
CA ALA A 620 2.58 -43.98 12.27
C ALA A 620 1.78 -43.27 11.16
N ALA A 621 1.18 -42.12 11.45
CA ALA A 621 0.37 -41.32 10.54
C ALA A 621 1.14 -40.90 9.27
N SER A 622 0.49 -40.86 8.12
CA SER A 622 0.98 -40.18 6.91
C SER A 622 0.55 -38.71 6.90
N GLU A 623 1.06 -37.93 5.94
CA GLU A 623 0.53 -36.60 5.63
C GLU A 623 -0.95 -36.72 5.22
N GLY A 624 -1.81 -35.82 5.73
CA GLY A 624 -3.26 -35.84 5.51
C GLY A 624 -4.07 -36.69 6.50
N ASP A 625 -3.43 -37.42 7.42
CA ASP A 625 -4.12 -38.29 8.37
C ASP A 625 -4.86 -37.50 9.45
N SER A 626 -6.06 -37.98 9.82
CA SER A 626 -6.81 -37.51 10.99
C SER A 626 -6.54 -38.39 12.20
N ILE A 627 -5.96 -37.82 13.27
CA ILE A 627 -5.76 -38.46 14.57
C ILE A 627 -6.82 -37.95 15.56
N ILE A 628 -7.76 -38.82 15.93
CA ILE A 628 -8.79 -38.54 16.93
C ILE A 628 -8.40 -39.12 18.29
N VAL A 629 -8.34 -38.27 19.31
CA VAL A 629 -7.92 -38.64 20.67
C VAL A 629 -9.10 -38.74 21.62
N GLU A 630 -9.24 -39.90 22.26
CA GLU A 630 -10.26 -40.19 23.28
C GLU A 630 -9.89 -39.57 24.65
N PRO A 631 -10.89 -39.20 25.49
CA PRO A 631 -10.68 -38.53 26.77
C PRO A 631 -9.65 -39.22 27.68
N GLY A 632 -8.74 -38.43 28.26
CA GLY A 632 -7.65 -38.95 29.08
C GLY A 632 -6.52 -37.96 29.30
N THR A 633 -5.52 -38.39 30.08
CA THR A 633 -4.27 -37.64 30.32
C THR A 633 -3.11 -38.38 29.69
N TYR A 634 -2.41 -37.69 28.79
CA TYR A 634 -1.29 -38.18 28.00
C TYR A 634 0.00 -37.45 28.45
N TYR A 635 0.98 -38.21 28.94
CA TYR A 635 2.25 -37.68 29.48
C TYR A 635 3.37 -37.81 28.46
N GLU A 636 3.41 -36.89 27.49
CA GLU A 636 4.16 -37.02 26.25
C GLU A 636 4.70 -35.66 25.80
N GLN A 637 5.77 -35.67 24.99
CA GLN A 637 6.15 -34.53 24.16
C GLN A 637 5.84 -34.90 22.71
N LEU A 638 5.04 -34.06 22.05
CA LEU A 638 4.56 -34.30 20.69
C LEU A 638 5.38 -33.44 19.71
N ARG A 639 5.84 -34.07 18.64
CA ARG A 639 6.36 -33.36 17.46
C ARG A 639 5.51 -33.74 16.25
N ILE A 640 4.91 -32.75 15.61
CA ILE A 640 4.19 -32.87 14.35
C ILE A 640 5.13 -32.35 13.27
N ALA A 641 5.53 -33.21 12.35
CA ALA A 641 6.60 -32.97 11.38
C ALA A 641 6.29 -33.64 10.03
N LYS A 642 5.00 -33.64 9.69
CA LYS A 642 4.36 -34.12 8.47
C LYS A 642 3.21 -33.15 8.21
N ASP A 643 3.10 -32.69 6.99
CA ASP A 643 2.14 -31.67 6.59
C ASP A 643 0.72 -32.23 6.57
N ASN A 644 -0.29 -31.36 6.56
CA ASN A 644 -1.71 -31.73 6.45
C ASN A 644 -2.24 -32.65 7.57
N ILE A 645 -1.56 -32.74 8.72
CA ILE A 645 -2.01 -33.57 9.86
C ILE A 645 -3.17 -32.88 10.57
N THR A 646 -4.29 -33.60 10.76
CA THR A 646 -5.36 -33.18 11.67
C THR A 646 -5.27 -33.95 12.98
N LEU A 647 -4.84 -33.29 14.06
CA LEU A 647 -4.86 -33.85 15.41
C LEU A 647 -5.99 -33.19 16.21
N ARG A 648 -6.98 -33.95 16.67
CA ARG A 648 -8.10 -33.40 17.45
C ARG A 648 -8.66 -34.30 18.55
N SER A 649 -9.29 -33.69 19.56
CA SER A 649 -10.09 -34.43 20.54
C SER A 649 -11.36 -35.03 19.90
N SER A 650 -11.72 -36.24 20.31
CA SER A 650 -12.98 -36.92 19.98
C SER A 650 -14.23 -36.16 20.45
N THR A 651 -14.13 -35.34 21.51
CA THR A 651 -15.25 -34.59 22.07
C THR A 651 -15.26 -33.11 21.65
N ASN A 652 -14.21 -32.64 20.97
CA ASN A 652 -13.89 -31.23 20.73
C ASN A 652 -13.89 -30.33 22.00
N ASN A 653 -13.92 -30.91 23.21
CA ASN A 653 -13.88 -30.18 24.47
C ASN A 653 -12.47 -30.27 25.08
N PRO A 654 -11.71 -29.16 25.19
CA PRO A 654 -10.33 -29.18 25.66
C PRO A 654 -10.14 -29.76 27.06
N ALA A 655 -11.15 -29.70 27.92
CA ALA A 655 -11.06 -30.23 29.28
C ALA A 655 -10.93 -31.77 29.35
N ASP A 656 -11.37 -32.48 28.30
CA ASP A 656 -11.46 -33.94 28.28
C ASP A 656 -10.15 -34.63 27.90
N VAL A 657 -9.30 -33.98 27.09
CA VAL A 657 -8.00 -34.51 26.65
C VAL A 657 -6.87 -33.60 27.12
N ARG A 658 -5.99 -34.14 27.96
CA ARG A 658 -4.89 -33.39 28.60
C ARG A 658 -3.53 -33.89 28.14
N ILE A 659 -2.79 -33.05 27.43
CA ILE A 659 -1.40 -33.28 27.04
C ILE A 659 -0.49 -32.58 28.07
N ILE A 660 0.37 -33.34 28.73
CA ILE A 660 1.32 -32.85 29.74
C ILE A 660 2.72 -33.25 29.30
N SER A 661 3.64 -32.30 29.14
CA SER A 661 5.02 -32.61 28.75
C SER A 661 5.66 -33.62 29.71
N SER A 662 6.27 -34.66 29.14
CA SER A 662 7.04 -35.64 29.90
C SER A 662 8.34 -35.07 30.48
N ASN A 663 8.79 -33.89 30.05
CA ASN A 663 9.95 -33.20 30.61
C ASN A 663 9.49 -32.15 31.64
N SER A 664 9.71 -32.44 32.94
CA SER A 664 9.34 -31.56 34.05
C SER A 664 10.29 -30.36 34.27
N ASN A 665 11.23 -30.09 33.36
CA ASN A 665 12.15 -28.96 33.46
C ASN A 665 11.63 -27.74 32.70
N HIS A 666 10.80 -26.93 33.35
CA HIS A 666 10.20 -25.72 32.77
C HIS A 666 11.20 -24.57 32.51
N THR A 667 12.52 -24.77 32.71
CA THR A 667 13.55 -23.75 32.42
C THR A 667 14.44 -24.07 31.21
N GLU A 668 14.22 -25.23 30.59
CA GLU A 668 14.98 -25.70 29.43
C GLU A 668 14.34 -25.18 28.14
N LYS A 669 15.04 -24.32 27.39
CA LYS A 669 14.51 -23.66 26.18
C LYS A 669 14.11 -24.62 25.04
N GLU A 670 14.51 -25.88 25.12
CA GLU A 670 14.18 -26.95 24.16
C GLU A 670 12.96 -27.78 24.61
N ASN A 671 12.40 -27.54 25.82
CA ASN A 671 11.25 -28.28 26.33
C ASN A 671 9.92 -27.73 25.78
N TYR A 672 9.32 -28.47 24.84
CA TYR A 672 7.96 -28.24 24.35
C TYR A 672 6.98 -29.33 24.84
N ALA A 673 5.69 -29.03 24.93
CA ALA A 673 4.65 -30.06 25.02
C ALA A 673 4.18 -30.48 23.61
N VAL A 674 3.96 -29.51 22.72
CA VAL A 674 3.63 -29.71 21.30
C VAL A 674 4.56 -28.84 20.45
N TYR A 675 5.17 -29.42 19.42
CA TYR A 675 6.06 -28.73 18.47
C TYR A 675 5.69 -29.08 17.03
N LEU A 676 5.32 -28.07 16.25
CA LEU A 676 5.05 -28.15 14.82
C LEU A 676 6.30 -27.72 14.05
N THR A 677 6.64 -28.50 13.03
CA THR A 677 7.68 -28.21 12.02
C THR A 677 7.18 -28.74 10.66
N ALA A 678 5.97 -28.32 10.30
CA ALA A 678 5.18 -28.85 9.19
C ALA A 678 3.98 -27.92 8.90
N ASP A 679 3.56 -27.87 7.66
CA ASP A 679 2.56 -26.94 7.14
C ASP A 679 1.13 -27.53 7.15
N ASN A 680 0.12 -26.66 7.15
CA ASN A 680 -1.31 -27.01 7.15
C ASN A 680 -1.71 -28.02 8.25
N VAL A 681 -1.16 -27.86 9.45
CA VAL A 681 -1.48 -28.72 10.60
C VAL A 681 -2.70 -28.17 11.35
N THR A 682 -3.73 -29.00 11.52
CA THR A 682 -4.85 -28.71 12.44
C THR A 682 -4.60 -29.32 13.81
N PHE A 683 -4.68 -28.51 14.87
CA PHE A 683 -4.58 -28.93 16.28
C PHE A 683 -5.79 -28.40 17.08
N GLN A 684 -6.73 -29.28 17.45
CA GLN A 684 -8.03 -28.86 17.98
C GLN A 684 -8.45 -29.57 19.28
N GLY A 685 -8.92 -28.81 20.27
CA GLY A 685 -9.68 -29.37 21.39
C GLY A 685 -8.84 -30.01 22.50
N PHE A 686 -7.69 -29.43 22.87
CA PHE A 686 -6.80 -30.01 23.89
C PHE A 686 -6.48 -29.07 25.04
N THR A 687 -6.35 -29.62 26.26
CA THR A 687 -5.61 -28.95 27.35
C THR A 687 -4.12 -29.27 27.23
N VAL A 688 -3.25 -28.27 27.11
CA VAL A 688 -1.78 -28.43 27.02
C VAL A 688 -1.10 -27.79 28.24
N SER A 689 -0.13 -28.46 28.86
CA SER A 689 0.56 -27.90 30.04
C SER A 689 1.94 -28.47 30.33
N GLY A 690 2.70 -27.75 31.16
CA GLY A 690 3.86 -28.29 31.86
C GLY A 690 5.18 -28.30 31.08
N ALA A 691 5.38 -27.38 30.13
CA ALA A 691 6.59 -27.28 29.31
C ALA A 691 7.27 -25.90 29.45
N TYR A 692 8.39 -25.67 28.75
CA TYR A 692 8.87 -24.31 28.52
C TYR A 692 8.04 -23.64 27.40
N ARG A 693 7.76 -24.34 26.29
CA ARG A 693 6.73 -23.94 25.30
C ARG A 693 5.54 -24.89 25.35
N GLY A 694 4.33 -24.40 25.52
CA GLY A 694 3.12 -25.23 25.45
C GLY A 694 2.94 -25.75 24.03
N ILE A 695 2.59 -24.85 23.13
CA ILE A 695 2.53 -25.07 21.68
C ILE A 695 3.62 -24.21 21.03
N TYR A 696 4.40 -24.79 20.13
CA TYR A 696 5.46 -24.09 19.39
C TYR A 696 5.32 -24.41 17.90
N LEU A 697 5.23 -23.37 17.08
CA LEU A 697 5.36 -23.42 15.62
C LEU A 697 6.73 -22.81 15.27
N SER A 698 7.47 -23.47 14.39
CA SER A 698 8.70 -22.95 13.79
C SER A 698 8.72 -23.39 12.34
N ASP A 699 8.78 -22.44 11.41
CA ASP A 699 8.86 -22.76 9.98
C ASP A 699 7.66 -23.68 9.60
N SER A 700 6.46 -23.22 9.94
CA SER A 700 5.19 -23.99 9.89
C SER A 700 4.05 -23.06 9.54
N ASN A 701 3.59 -23.13 8.29
CA ASN A 701 2.61 -22.21 7.70
C ASN A 701 1.20 -22.83 7.67
N GLU A 702 0.17 -22.00 7.43
CA GLU A 702 -1.23 -22.43 7.21
C GLU A 702 -1.84 -23.27 8.36
N CYS A 703 -1.23 -23.24 9.54
CA CYS A 703 -1.64 -24.09 10.66
C CYS A 703 -2.87 -23.53 11.39
N ASN A 704 -3.82 -24.41 11.72
CA ASN A 704 -5.04 -24.06 12.45
C ASN A 704 -5.00 -24.62 13.88
N ILE A 705 -4.87 -23.74 14.88
CA ILE A 705 -4.87 -24.10 16.30
C ILE A 705 -6.15 -23.60 16.96
N SER A 706 -7.05 -24.51 17.36
CA SER A 706 -8.40 -24.15 17.81
C SER A 706 -8.85 -24.88 19.08
N ASP A 707 -9.87 -24.32 19.75
CA ASP A 707 -10.58 -24.90 20.89
C ASP A 707 -9.64 -25.39 22.03
N SER A 708 -8.51 -24.73 22.27
CA SER A 708 -7.41 -25.28 23.09
C SER A 708 -7.14 -24.46 24.36
N MET A 709 -6.79 -25.15 25.46
CA MET A 709 -6.50 -24.54 26.76
C MET A 709 -5.04 -24.77 27.16
N VAL A 710 -4.19 -23.75 27.10
CA VAL A 710 -2.77 -23.87 27.44
C VAL A 710 -2.48 -23.20 28.79
N SER A 711 -1.77 -23.89 29.69
CA SER A 711 -1.46 -23.33 31.01
C SER A 711 -0.17 -23.85 31.65
N GLY A 712 0.42 -23.04 32.52
CA GLY A 712 1.60 -23.42 33.32
C GLY A 712 2.86 -23.69 32.48
N CYS A 713 3.04 -22.92 31.42
CA CYS A 713 4.22 -22.94 30.54
C CYS A 713 5.02 -21.62 30.66
N TYR A 714 6.26 -21.57 30.15
CA TYR A 714 6.96 -20.28 30.05
C TYR A 714 6.41 -19.46 28.88
N GLN A 715 6.32 -20.04 27.69
CA GLN A 715 5.52 -19.55 26.58
C GLN A 715 4.31 -20.46 26.44
N GLY A 716 3.08 -19.95 26.52
CA GLY A 716 1.87 -20.72 26.26
C GLY A 716 1.87 -21.19 24.82
N MET A 717 1.84 -20.23 23.89
CA MET A 717 2.09 -20.42 22.47
C MET A 717 3.27 -19.58 22.00
N ARG A 718 4.05 -20.10 21.04
CA ARG A 718 4.98 -19.31 20.23
C ARG A 718 4.85 -19.68 18.75
N LEU A 719 4.75 -18.67 17.89
CA LEU A 719 5.02 -18.73 16.46
C LEU A 719 6.42 -18.17 16.18
N SER A 720 7.09 -18.64 15.13
CA SER A 720 8.43 -18.20 14.72
C SER A 720 8.64 -18.52 13.25
N ASN A 721 8.68 -17.52 12.36
CA ASN A 721 8.73 -17.76 10.92
C ASN A 721 7.60 -18.72 10.50
N SER A 722 6.35 -18.35 10.79
CA SER A 722 5.18 -19.25 10.70
C SER A 722 3.98 -18.43 10.26
N ASN A 723 3.67 -18.48 8.96
CA ASN A 723 2.77 -17.53 8.31
C ASN A 723 1.39 -18.14 8.02
N LEU A 724 0.39 -17.32 7.70
CA LEU A 724 -0.97 -17.75 7.33
C LEU A 724 -1.67 -18.64 8.40
N CYS A 725 -1.21 -18.59 9.65
CA CYS A 725 -1.71 -19.46 10.72
C CYS A 725 -2.96 -18.86 11.39
N ASN A 726 -3.96 -19.70 11.69
CA ASN A 726 -5.17 -19.31 12.42
C ASN A 726 -5.15 -19.87 13.84
N ILE A 727 -5.28 -19.00 14.85
CA ILE A 727 -5.37 -19.34 16.26
C ILE A 727 -6.72 -18.86 16.76
N SER A 728 -7.63 -19.79 17.08
CA SER A 728 -9.02 -19.44 17.38
C SER A 728 -9.58 -20.09 18.66
N ASN A 729 -10.53 -19.41 19.32
CA ASN A 729 -11.32 -19.92 20.46
C ASN A 729 -10.47 -20.64 21.54
N SER A 730 -9.31 -20.08 21.87
CA SER A 730 -8.28 -20.74 22.70
C SER A 730 -7.84 -19.86 23.87
N SER A 731 -7.54 -20.47 25.03
CA SER A 731 -7.17 -19.77 26.27
C SER A 731 -5.73 -20.05 26.70
N PHE A 732 -4.97 -19.01 27.03
CA PHE A 732 -3.56 -19.07 27.43
C PHE A 732 -3.38 -18.45 28.82
N SER A 733 -3.45 -19.31 29.84
CA SER A 733 -3.63 -18.91 31.23
C SER A 733 -2.44 -19.24 32.12
N GLY A 734 -1.96 -18.29 32.93
CA GLY A 734 -0.92 -18.56 33.94
C GLY A 734 0.41 -19.06 33.37
N CYS A 735 0.74 -18.68 32.13
CA CYS A 735 2.07 -18.85 31.54
C CYS A 735 2.96 -17.63 31.88
N TYR A 736 4.22 -17.56 31.44
CA TYR A 736 4.99 -16.31 31.53
C TYR A 736 4.64 -15.35 30.39
N VAL A 737 4.65 -15.85 29.15
CA VAL A 737 3.97 -15.24 27.99
C VAL A 737 2.77 -16.11 27.61
N GLY A 738 1.60 -15.52 27.37
CA GLY A 738 0.43 -16.21 26.83
C GLY A 738 0.66 -16.66 25.38
N ILE A 739 0.61 -15.71 24.44
CA ILE A 739 0.89 -15.90 23.01
C ILE A 739 2.09 -15.02 22.60
N HIS A 740 2.99 -15.56 21.78
CA HIS A 740 4.15 -14.85 21.24
C HIS A 740 4.30 -15.06 19.73
N LEU A 741 4.13 -13.99 18.93
CA LEU A 741 4.47 -13.94 17.51
C LEU A 741 5.86 -13.32 17.35
N SER A 742 6.63 -13.87 16.42
CA SER A 742 8.04 -13.55 16.17
C SER A 742 8.28 -13.82 14.69
N ASP A 743 8.67 -12.82 13.90
CA ASP A 743 9.05 -13.05 12.50
C ASP A 743 7.91 -13.75 11.72
N SER A 744 6.64 -13.40 11.97
CA SER A 744 5.46 -14.15 11.46
C SER A 744 4.43 -13.23 10.80
N GLU A 745 3.86 -13.67 9.68
CA GLU A 745 3.04 -12.83 8.80
C GLU A 745 1.68 -13.46 8.47
N ASP A 746 0.70 -12.61 8.16
CA ASP A 746 -0.66 -12.97 7.71
C ASP A 746 -1.42 -13.94 8.64
N CYS A 747 -1.07 -13.99 9.92
CA CYS A 747 -1.73 -14.86 10.90
C CYS A 747 -2.96 -14.20 11.51
N SER A 748 -3.94 -15.03 11.88
CA SER A 748 -5.16 -14.61 12.57
C SER A 748 -5.19 -15.12 14.00
N ILE A 749 -5.53 -14.24 14.96
CA ILE A 749 -5.77 -14.56 16.37
C ILE A 749 -7.19 -14.11 16.71
N ILE A 750 -8.12 -15.06 16.85
CA ILE A 750 -9.57 -14.79 16.89
C ILE A 750 -10.21 -15.40 18.15
N ASP A 751 -11.09 -14.67 18.84
CA ASP A 751 -11.83 -15.14 20.02
C ASP A 751 -10.93 -15.78 21.12
N CYS A 752 -9.67 -15.36 21.21
CA CYS A 752 -8.69 -15.93 22.13
C CYS A 752 -8.66 -15.20 23.48
N ILE A 753 -8.35 -15.95 24.54
CA ILE A 753 -8.23 -15.42 25.91
C ILE A 753 -6.77 -15.54 26.35
N THR A 754 -6.17 -14.47 26.84
CA THR A 754 -4.84 -14.50 27.48
C THR A 754 -4.93 -13.87 28.86
N ASP A 755 -4.89 -14.71 29.91
CA ASP A 755 -5.22 -14.28 31.27
C ASP A 755 -4.20 -14.72 32.33
N ASN A 756 -4.08 -13.94 33.41
CA ASN A 756 -3.28 -14.31 34.59
C ASN A 756 -1.80 -14.65 34.30
N ASN A 757 -1.23 -14.20 33.16
CA ASN A 757 0.16 -14.53 32.79
C ASN A 757 1.17 -13.70 33.61
N LEU A 758 2.36 -14.28 33.85
CA LEU A 758 3.38 -13.74 34.75
C LEU A 758 4.24 -12.61 34.16
N TYR A 759 4.07 -12.31 32.87
CA TYR A 759 4.72 -11.17 32.20
C TYR A 759 3.79 -10.52 31.17
N THR A 760 3.35 -11.26 30.14
CA THR A 760 2.53 -10.67 29.06
C THR A 760 1.44 -11.59 28.55
N GLY A 761 0.28 -11.04 28.21
CA GLY A 761 -0.81 -11.78 27.57
C GLY A 761 -0.49 -12.10 26.12
N LEU A 762 -0.44 -11.07 25.27
CA LEU A 762 -0.08 -11.15 23.85
C LEU A 762 1.19 -10.32 23.58
N TYR A 763 2.15 -10.91 22.88
CA TYR A 763 3.39 -10.26 22.47
C TYR A 763 3.66 -10.53 20.99
N ILE A 764 3.78 -9.46 20.21
CA ILE A 764 4.01 -9.46 18.77
C ILE A 764 5.33 -8.70 18.52
N TYR A 765 6.27 -9.35 17.85
CA TYR A 765 7.63 -8.87 17.64
C TYR A 765 8.09 -9.14 16.21
N GLU A 766 8.58 -8.12 15.49
CA GLU A 766 9.04 -8.23 14.10
C GLU A 766 8.06 -9.04 13.21
N SER A 767 6.76 -8.77 13.34
CA SER A 767 5.67 -9.56 12.71
C SER A 767 4.66 -8.64 12.02
N PHE A 768 4.21 -9.00 10.81
CA PHE A 768 3.52 -8.08 9.91
C PHE A 768 2.17 -8.63 9.40
N ASN A 769 1.26 -7.76 8.98
CA ASN A 769 -0.02 -8.13 8.33
C ASN A 769 -0.96 -9.04 9.16
N ASN A 770 -0.75 -9.21 10.47
CA ASN A 770 -1.55 -10.13 11.30
C ASN A 770 -2.88 -9.50 11.73
N SER A 771 -3.92 -10.33 11.88
CA SER A 771 -5.27 -9.92 12.34
C SER A 771 -5.54 -10.41 13.76
N ILE A 772 -5.92 -9.51 14.67
CA ILE A 772 -6.25 -9.81 16.07
C ILE A 772 -7.69 -9.34 16.33
N LEU A 773 -8.60 -10.30 16.52
CA LEU A 773 -10.05 -10.05 16.56
C LEU A 773 -10.71 -10.67 17.80
N ASN A 774 -11.62 -9.93 18.44
CA ASN A 774 -12.47 -10.40 19.55
C ASN A 774 -11.71 -10.98 20.78
N CYS A 775 -10.41 -10.71 20.93
CA CYS A 775 -9.61 -11.34 21.98
C CYS A 775 -9.78 -10.64 23.34
N THR A 776 -9.70 -11.43 24.41
CA THR A 776 -9.71 -10.94 25.81
C THR A 776 -8.31 -11.07 26.41
N ILE A 777 -7.73 -9.96 26.86
CA ILE A 777 -6.34 -9.86 27.35
C ILE A 777 -6.40 -9.24 28.76
N GLU A 778 -6.56 -10.06 29.80
CA GLU A 778 -6.91 -9.59 31.15
C GLU A 778 -5.98 -10.10 32.27
N ASP A 779 -5.83 -9.32 33.35
CA ASP A 779 -5.11 -9.70 34.58
C ASP A 779 -3.65 -10.21 34.37
N ASN A 780 -2.96 -9.74 33.32
CA ASN A 780 -1.57 -10.12 33.04
C ASN A 780 -0.58 -9.24 33.83
N THR A 781 0.48 -9.83 34.38
CA THR A 781 1.23 -9.22 35.49
C THR A 781 1.92 -7.90 35.14
N ASP A 782 2.70 -7.84 34.05
CA ASP A 782 3.42 -6.62 33.65
C ASP A 782 2.72 -5.94 32.45
N TYR A 783 2.39 -6.71 31.40
CA TYR A 783 1.82 -6.20 30.16
C TYR A 783 0.58 -6.98 29.70
N GLY A 784 -0.41 -6.30 29.12
CA GLY A 784 -1.49 -6.94 28.37
C GLY A 784 -1.01 -7.31 26.96
N LEU A 785 -0.98 -6.30 26.09
CA LEU A 785 -0.53 -6.34 24.71
C LEU A 785 0.83 -5.61 24.56
N GLN A 786 1.80 -6.28 23.92
CA GLN A 786 3.05 -5.67 23.46
C GLN A 786 3.20 -5.82 21.94
N LEU A 787 3.42 -4.72 21.24
CA LEU A 787 3.66 -4.65 19.80
C LEU A 787 5.00 -3.93 19.55
N TRP A 788 5.97 -4.64 18.96
CA TRP A 788 7.35 -4.16 18.75
C TRP A 788 7.82 -4.42 17.31
N TYR A 789 8.23 -3.37 16.61
CA TYR A 789 8.79 -3.46 15.24
C TYR A 789 7.88 -4.25 14.28
N SER A 790 6.57 -4.15 14.49
CA SER A 790 5.53 -4.98 13.91
C SER A 790 4.49 -4.05 13.30
N GLU A 791 4.44 -3.99 11.98
CA GLU A 791 3.63 -3.04 11.21
C GLU A 791 2.55 -3.76 10.39
N ASN A 792 1.59 -3.01 9.84
CA ASN A 792 0.46 -3.47 9.04
C ASN A 792 -0.50 -4.46 9.74
N ASN A 793 -0.41 -4.63 11.06
CA ASN A 793 -1.31 -5.51 11.80
C ASN A 793 -2.67 -4.82 12.05
N SER A 794 -3.75 -5.60 12.03
CA SER A 794 -5.12 -5.16 12.25
C SER A 794 -5.65 -5.64 13.61
N PHE A 795 -6.31 -4.76 14.35
CA PHE A 795 -6.92 -5.05 15.64
C PHE A 795 -8.37 -4.55 15.64
N ALA A 796 -9.31 -5.42 16.01
CA ALA A 796 -10.72 -5.06 16.22
C ALA A 796 -11.37 -5.85 17.37
N ASN A 797 -12.33 -5.24 18.05
CA ASN A 797 -13.17 -5.81 19.11
C ASN A 797 -12.41 -6.44 20.29
N ASN A 798 -11.14 -6.11 20.49
CA ASN A 798 -10.34 -6.67 21.59
C ASN A 798 -10.60 -5.96 22.92
N SER A 799 -10.58 -6.70 24.03
CA SER A 799 -10.75 -6.15 25.39
C SER A 799 -9.49 -6.39 26.22
N ILE A 800 -8.86 -5.31 26.69
CA ILE A 800 -7.56 -5.32 27.37
C ILE A 800 -7.70 -4.66 28.75
N SER A 801 -7.32 -5.34 29.83
CA SER A 801 -7.50 -4.80 31.20
C SER A 801 -6.64 -5.47 32.27
N GLY A 802 -6.60 -4.88 33.47
CA GLY A 802 -6.07 -5.51 34.67
C GLY A 802 -4.55 -5.66 34.74
N SER A 803 -3.82 -5.25 33.69
CA SER A 803 -2.36 -5.32 33.64
C SER A 803 -1.73 -4.05 34.24
N ILE A 804 -0.45 -4.11 34.65
CA ILE A 804 0.29 -2.89 35.04
C ILE A 804 0.35 -1.91 33.86
N TYR A 805 0.65 -2.43 32.66
CA TYR A 805 0.52 -1.72 31.39
C TYR A 805 -0.36 -2.53 30.42
N ASN A 806 -1.60 -2.13 30.22
CA ASN A 806 -2.52 -2.79 29.31
C ASN A 806 -1.99 -2.81 27.87
N CYS A 807 -1.56 -1.66 27.35
CA CYS A 807 -0.99 -1.55 26.01
C CYS A 807 0.43 -0.96 26.00
N LEU A 808 1.28 -1.59 25.20
CA LEU A 808 2.55 -1.05 24.68
C LEU A 808 2.52 -1.19 23.15
N LEU A 809 2.30 -0.07 22.46
CA LEU A 809 2.32 0.00 21.00
C LEU A 809 3.54 0.82 20.59
N TYR A 810 4.66 0.14 20.30
CA TYR A 810 5.92 0.78 19.90
C TYR A 810 6.02 1.00 18.37
N SER A 811 5.13 0.38 17.61
CA SER A 811 5.02 0.47 16.16
C SER A 811 3.93 1.45 15.71
N HIS A 812 4.08 1.99 14.50
CA HIS A 812 3.45 3.25 14.09
C HIS A 812 2.49 3.12 12.90
N ASN A 813 2.58 2.05 12.10
CA ASN A 813 1.77 1.82 10.91
C ASN A 813 0.85 0.60 11.14
N ASN A 814 -0.09 0.67 12.08
CA ASN A 814 -1.04 -0.42 12.33
C ASN A 814 -2.50 0.09 12.31
N VAL A 815 -3.44 -0.81 12.03
CA VAL A 815 -4.88 -0.49 11.99
C VAL A 815 -5.51 -0.92 13.31
N ILE A 816 -5.83 0.03 14.18
CA ILE A 816 -6.44 -0.23 15.49
C ILE A 816 -7.67 0.65 15.64
N ASP A 817 -8.85 0.07 15.45
CA ASP A 817 -10.11 0.81 15.53
C ASP A 817 -10.57 1.07 16.99
N THR A 818 -11.63 1.87 17.14
CA THR A 818 -12.21 2.24 18.43
C THR A 818 -13.09 1.16 19.09
N SER A 819 -13.31 0.02 18.43
CA SER A 819 -13.97 -1.15 19.04
C SER A 819 -13.03 -1.92 19.97
N ASN A 820 -11.70 -1.73 19.82
CA ASN A 820 -10.73 -2.16 20.81
C ASN A 820 -10.83 -1.30 22.08
N THR A 821 -10.74 -1.94 23.25
CA THR A 821 -10.89 -1.27 24.54
C THR A 821 -9.76 -1.55 25.52
N VAL A 822 -9.37 -0.52 26.27
CA VAL A 822 -8.52 -0.60 27.45
C VAL A 822 -9.36 -0.22 28.67
N GLU A 823 -9.41 -1.07 29.70
CA GLU A 823 -10.27 -0.87 30.89
C GLU A 823 -11.76 -0.61 30.52
N GLY A 824 -12.24 -1.21 29.42
CA GLY A 824 -13.58 -0.99 28.88
C GLY A 824 -13.81 0.38 28.22
N LYS A 825 -12.74 1.13 27.93
CA LYS A 825 -12.76 2.42 27.22
C LYS A 825 -12.11 2.31 25.83
N PRO A 826 -12.65 2.94 24.78
CA PRO A 826 -12.08 2.88 23.42
C PRO A 826 -10.59 3.28 23.33
N ILE A 827 -9.83 2.58 22.50
CA ILE A 827 -8.52 3.02 22.02
C ILE A 827 -8.73 4.03 20.87
N TYR A 828 -8.05 5.16 20.94
CA TYR A 828 -7.94 6.09 19.80
C TYR A 828 -6.52 5.98 19.22
N TYR A 829 -6.38 5.18 18.16
CA TYR A 829 -5.17 5.13 17.35
C TYR A 829 -5.48 5.81 16.02
N LEU A 830 -4.86 6.96 15.77
CA LEU A 830 -5.11 7.79 14.60
C LEU A 830 -3.82 7.95 13.80
N SER A 831 -3.90 7.77 12.48
CA SER A 831 -2.78 7.95 11.56
C SER A 831 -3.15 8.90 10.42
N GLY A 832 -2.26 9.85 10.07
CA GLY A 832 -2.39 10.73 8.90
C GLY A 832 -3.56 11.74 8.90
N VAL A 833 -4.33 11.84 9.98
CA VAL A 833 -5.57 12.65 10.05
C VAL A 833 -5.37 14.02 10.68
N SER A 834 -6.33 14.93 10.45
CA SER A 834 -6.37 16.26 11.07
C SER A 834 -7.72 16.66 11.63
N ASP A 835 -7.73 17.73 12.43
CA ASP A 835 -8.93 18.47 12.87
C ASP A 835 -9.93 17.69 13.76
N ILE A 836 -9.47 16.60 14.39
CA ILE A 836 -10.27 15.76 15.30
C ILE A 836 -10.17 16.25 16.75
N VAL A 837 -11.29 16.16 17.47
CA VAL A 837 -11.36 16.38 18.93
C VAL A 837 -11.65 15.05 19.62
N ILE A 838 -10.75 14.64 20.51
CA ILE A 838 -10.93 13.51 21.44
C ILE A 838 -11.19 14.12 22.81
N ASP A 839 -12.43 14.02 23.31
CA ASP A 839 -12.79 14.63 24.59
C ASP A 839 -13.46 13.68 25.60
N ARG A 840 -14.09 14.25 26.64
CA ARG A 840 -14.78 13.48 27.67
C ARG A 840 -15.84 12.55 27.08
N ASP A 841 -16.56 12.98 26.05
CA ASP A 841 -17.63 12.20 25.46
C ASP A 841 -17.08 11.07 24.56
N SER A 842 -15.83 11.20 24.09
CA SER A 842 -15.05 10.12 23.47
C SER A 842 -14.68 9.01 24.46
N ASN A 843 -14.62 9.31 25.76
CA ASN A 843 -14.29 8.37 26.85
C ASN A 843 -13.02 7.51 26.57
N ALA A 844 -11.98 8.12 25.99
CA ALA A 844 -10.78 7.40 25.56
C ALA A 844 -10.04 6.69 26.72
N GLY A 845 -9.60 5.45 26.46
CA GLY A 845 -8.77 4.63 27.36
C GLY A 845 -7.28 4.68 27.04
N LEU A 846 -6.93 5.03 25.79
CA LEU A 846 -5.59 5.19 25.25
C LEU A 846 -5.66 6.16 24.05
N VAL A 847 -4.64 7.00 23.85
CA VAL A 847 -4.54 7.87 22.66
C VAL A 847 -3.16 7.80 22.04
N HIS A 848 -3.08 7.35 20.79
CA HIS A 848 -1.89 7.32 19.94
C HIS A 848 -2.18 8.10 18.66
N LEU A 849 -1.37 9.12 18.37
CA LEU A 849 -1.45 9.94 17.16
C LEU A 849 -0.17 9.77 16.36
N ILE A 850 -0.30 9.36 15.11
CA ILE A 850 0.80 9.08 14.18
C ILE A 850 0.64 10.00 12.96
N ASP A 851 1.67 10.76 12.58
CA ASP A 851 1.65 11.64 11.39
C ASP A 851 0.45 12.63 11.35
N CYS A 852 -0.14 12.94 12.51
CA CYS A 852 -1.37 13.71 12.63
C CYS A 852 -1.11 15.23 12.71
N SER A 853 -2.14 16.05 12.46
CA SER A 853 -2.05 17.49 12.72
C SER A 853 -3.33 18.13 13.27
N ASN A 854 -3.20 19.20 14.06
CA ASN A 854 -4.33 19.94 14.63
C ASN A 854 -5.36 19.08 15.42
N ILE A 855 -4.90 18.04 16.10
CA ILE A 855 -5.74 17.18 16.95
C ILE A 855 -5.87 17.81 18.35
N THR A 856 -7.06 17.77 18.96
CA THR A 856 -7.26 18.22 20.35
C THR A 856 -7.69 17.06 21.24
N VAL A 857 -6.82 16.65 22.18
CA VAL A 857 -7.15 15.71 23.25
C VAL A 857 -7.48 16.52 24.52
N LYS A 858 -8.69 16.40 25.06
CA LYS A 858 -9.08 17.19 26.25
C LYS A 858 -10.02 16.50 27.23
N ASP A 859 -9.99 16.93 28.49
CA ASP A 859 -10.96 16.50 29.51
C ASP A 859 -11.05 14.96 29.75
N THR A 860 -10.03 14.20 29.34
CA THR A 860 -9.95 12.73 29.42
C THR A 860 -9.26 12.22 30.68
N GLU A 861 -9.48 10.93 31.01
CA GLU A 861 -8.82 10.23 32.13
C GLU A 861 -8.25 8.88 31.65
N ILE A 862 -6.93 8.77 31.58
CA ILE A 862 -6.19 7.64 30.98
C ILE A 862 -5.18 7.09 31.98
N GLN A 863 -5.17 5.77 32.16
CA GLN A 863 -4.35 5.09 33.16
C GLN A 863 -3.91 3.68 32.75
N ASN A 864 -2.91 3.14 33.45
CA ASN A 864 -2.40 1.77 33.29
C ASN A 864 -1.97 1.41 31.85
N ASN A 865 -1.37 2.35 31.09
CA ASN A 865 -0.77 2.08 29.78
C ASN A 865 0.74 2.35 29.80
N PHE A 866 1.49 1.81 28.84
CA PHE A 866 2.90 2.17 28.75
C PHE A 866 3.08 3.64 28.31
N TYR A 867 2.33 4.06 27.30
CA TYR A 867 2.15 5.47 26.95
C TYR A 867 0.69 5.85 27.23
N GLY A 868 0.45 6.93 27.98
CA GLY A 868 -0.90 7.43 28.20
C GLY A 868 -1.44 8.18 26.98
N ILE A 869 -0.71 9.21 26.56
CA ILE A 869 -0.89 9.87 25.25
C ILE A 869 0.45 9.80 24.50
N HIS A 870 0.47 9.22 23.31
CA HIS A 870 1.63 9.16 22.43
C HIS A 870 1.41 9.98 21.17
N PHE A 871 2.34 10.90 20.88
CA PHE A 871 2.41 11.64 19.63
C PHE A 871 3.69 11.21 18.88
N TYR A 872 3.53 10.67 17.67
CA TYR A 872 4.61 10.38 16.73
C TYR A 872 4.44 11.28 15.50
N ASN A 873 5.50 12.00 15.12
CA ASN A 873 5.52 12.96 14.00
C ASN A 873 4.30 13.90 13.92
N THR A 874 3.71 14.23 15.07
CA THR A 874 2.43 14.95 15.16
C THR A 874 2.66 16.43 15.46
N THR A 875 1.89 17.30 14.82
CA THR A 875 2.10 18.77 14.92
C THR A 875 0.83 19.57 15.17
N LYS A 876 0.98 20.81 15.65
CA LYS A 876 -0.12 21.78 15.90
C LYS A 876 -1.23 21.27 16.83
N SER A 877 -0.98 20.18 17.55
CA SER A 877 -1.99 19.45 18.31
C SER A 877 -1.97 19.86 19.80
N THR A 878 -3.06 19.64 20.51
CA THR A 878 -3.29 20.15 21.86
C THR A 878 -3.66 19.02 22.83
N ILE A 879 -3.07 19.04 24.04
CA ILE A 879 -3.47 18.23 25.19
C ILE A 879 -3.93 19.19 26.31
N ALA A 880 -5.20 19.11 26.74
CA ALA A 880 -5.79 20.08 27.67
C ALA A 880 -6.68 19.44 28.75
N ASN A 881 -6.57 19.83 30.01
CA ASN A 881 -7.45 19.34 31.10
C ASN A 881 -7.42 17.81 31.34
N CYS A 882 -6.41 17.09 30.85
CA CYS A 882 -6.36 15.62 30.94
C CYS A 882 -5.84 15.17 32.30
N THR A 883 -6.32 14.02 32.79
CA THR A 883 -5.79 13.34 33.98
C THR A 883 -5.13 12.04 33.56
N LEU A 884 -3.80 11.98 33.72
CA LEU A 884 -2.97 10.85 33.32
C LEU A 884 -2.31 10.27 34.56
N SER A 885 -2.62 9.01 34.89
CA SER A 885 -2.07 8.38 36.09
C SER A 885 -1.60 6.94 35.86
N THR A 886 -0.64 6.47 36.66
CA THR A 886 -0.10 5.08 36.64
C THR A 886 0.43 4.54 35.31
N ASN A 887 0.54 5.38 34.27
CA ASN A 887 1.18 5.03 33.00
C ASN A 887 2.71 4.91 33.17
N ALA A 888 3.42 4.27 32.22
CA ALA A 888 4.89 4.28 32.27
C ALA A 888 5.39 5.70 31.98
N ASP A 889 5.10 6.21 30.77
CA ASP A 889 5.14 7.64 30.45
C ASP A 889 3.71 8.18 30.32
N ALA A 890 3.39 9.26 31.04
CA ALA A 890 2.04 9.85 30.96
C ALA A 890 1.80 10.53 29.60
N ILE A 891 2.78 11.28 29.10
CA ILE A 891 2.80 11.82 27.73
C ILE A 891 4.16 11.51 27.09
N TYR A 892 4.16 10.96 25.88
CA TYR A 892 5.36 10.74 25.06
C TYR A 892 5.23 11.44 23.71
N LEU A 893 6.22 12.27 23.36
CA LEU A 893 6.34 12.93 22.05
C LEU A 893 7.64 12.44 21.38
N PHE A 894 7.49 11.87 20.18
CA PHE A 894 8.58 11.50 19.28
C PHE A 894 8.46 12.32 17.99
N ALA A 895 9.54 12.99 17.57
CA ALA A 895 9.60 13.83 16.36
C ALA A 895 8.39 14.80 16.21
N SER A 896 7.82 15.25 17.32
CA SER A 896 6.52 15.95 17.35
C SER A 896 6.72 17.42 17.72
N HIS A 897 6.19 18.31 16.89
CA HIS A 897 6.58 19.72 16.89
C HIS A 897 5.39 20.69 16.96
N ASN A 898 5.59 21.87 17.55
CA ASN A 898 4.58 22.93 17.61
C ASN A 898 3.25 22.50 18.29
N ASN A 899 3.30 21.62 19.30
CA ASN A 899 2.13 21.16 20.05
C ASN A 899 1.97 21.92 21.38
N THR A 900 0.75 21.97 21.93
CA THR A 900 0.46 22.65 23.21
C THR A 900 -0.03 21.66 24.26
N ILE A 901 0.54 21.69 25.48
CA ILE A 901 0.16 20.83 26.61
C ILE A 901 -0.15 21.71 27.82
N TYR A 902 -1.39 21.76 28.27
CA TYR A 902 -1.77 22.62 29.40
C TYR A 902 -2.88 22.10 30.31
N ASN A 903 -2.96 22.69 31.51
CA ASN A 903 -3.99 22.45 32.52
C ASN A 903 -4.21 20.97 32.89
N SER A 904 -3.22 20.10 32.65
CA SER A 904 -3.32 18.64 32.79
C SER A 904 -2.60 18.15 34.04
N THR A 905 -3.10 17.05 34.63
CA THR A 905 -2.55 16.42 35.84
C THR A 905 -1.86 15.11 35.49
N LEU A 906 -0.54 15.04 35.68
CA LEU A 906 0.32 13.90 35.34
C LEU A 906 0.90 13.30 36.62
N ALA A 907 0.37 12.17 37.09
CA ALA A 907 0.65 11.66 38.44
C ALA A 907 1.04 10.17 38.49
N ASN A 908 1.95 9.81 39.40
CA ASN A 908 2.35 8.42 39.65
C ASN A 908 2.90 7.67 38.42
N SER A 909 3.45 8.38 37.42
CA SER A 909 4.10 7.75 36.26
C SER A 909 5.37 7.02 36.70
N ILE A 910 5.61 5.82 36.14
CA ILE A 910 6.69 4.94 36.59
C ILE A 910 8.03 5.32 35.93
N HIS A 911 8.01 5.74 34.68
CA HIS A 911 9.15 6.33 33.96
C HIS A 911 9.13 7.85 34.10
N TYR A 912 8.35 8.57 33.28
CA TYR A 912 8.30 10.04 33.24
C TYR A 912 6.88 10.62 33.13
N GLY A 913 6.68 11.86 33.60
CA GLY A 913 5.45 12.61 33.34
C GLY A 913 5.34 13.03 31.86
N ILE A 914 6.34 13.74 31.34
CA ILE A 914 6.44 14.12 29.93
C ILE A 914 7.79 13.66 29.37
N SER A 915 7.78 12.86 28.32
CA SER A 915 8.98 12.35 27.65
C SER A 915 9.05 12.93 26.25
N LEU A 916 10.10 13.72 25.98
CA LEU A 916 10.35 14.41 24.71
C LEU A 916 11.60 13.83 24.03
N ARG A 917 11.41 13.28 22.83
CA ARG A 917 12.49 12.79 21.97
C ARG A 917 12.37 13.46 20.60
N GLU A 918 13.47 14.09 20.16
CA GLU A 918 13.57 14.72 18.82
C GLU A 918 12.44 15.76 18.55
N SER A 919 11.84 16.31 19.62
CA SER A 919 10.61 17.10 19.61
C SER A 919 10.87 18.55 20.07
N ASN A 920 10.53 19.52 19.21
CA ASN A 920 10.84 20.94 19.39
C ASN A 920 9.59 21.84 19.28
N ASP A 921 9.72 23.07 19.76
CA ASP A 921 8.77 24.17 19.63
C ASP A 921 7.40 23.88 20.27
N ASN A 922 7.35 22.94 21.22
CA ASN A 922 6.14 22.64 21.98
C ASN A 922 5.98 23.62 23.16
N LEU A 923 4.74 23.99 23.48
CA LEU A 923 4.36 24.91 24.55
C LEU A 923 3.68 24.16 25.70
N ILE A 924 4.31 24.12 26.88
CA ILE A 924 3.91 23.27 28.01
C ILE A 924 3.74 24.13 29.28
N TYR A 925 2.50 24.39 29.71
CA TYR A 925 2.25 25.32 30.82
C TYR A 925 1.04 24.96 31.70
N ASN A 926 1.02 25.45 32.94
CA ASN A 926 -0.08 25.22 33.88
C ASN A 926 -0.43 23.73 34.13
N ASN A 927 0.54 22.82 34.01
CA ASN A 927 0.33 21.40 34.31
C ASN A 927 0.76 21.06 35.75
N LEU A 928 0.16 20.03 36.34
CA LEU A 928 0.55 19.47 37.64
C LEU A 928 1.32 18.17 37.39
N LEU A 929 2.65 18.20 37.52
CA LEU A 929 3.50 17.02 37.37
C LEU A 929 3.89 16.47 38.74
N ASN A 930 3.43 15.26 39.08
CA ASN A 930 3.63 14.61 40.37
C ASN A 930 4.02 13.13 40.21
N SER A 931 5.17 12.89 39.58
CA SER A 931 5.75 11.56 39.35
C SER A 931 7.15 11.47 39.99
N SER A 932 7.76 10.28 40.04
CA SER A 932 9.12 10.10 40.59
C SER A 932 10.17 10.86 39.76
N HIS A 933 10.01 10.82 38.43
CA HIS A 933 10.61 11.72 37.46
C HIS A 933 9.48 12.40 36.68
N ASN A 934 9.50 13.74 36.61
CA ASN A 934 8.43 14.48 35.93
C ASN A 934 8.67 14.64 34.44
N PHE A 935 9.91 14.58 33.97
CA PHE A 935 10.24 14.82 32.58
C PHE A 935 11.48 14.05 32.12
N LYS A 936 11.55 13.81 30.82
CA LYS A 936 12.75 13.35 30.09
C LYS A 936 12.88 14.15 28.80
N ILE A 937 14.06 14.72 28.57
CA ILE A 937 14.41 15.41 27.32
C ILE A 937 15.62 14.68 26.73
N SER A 938 15.58 14.40 25.43
CA SER A 938 16.60 13.62 24.71
C SER A 938 17.08 14.36 23.47
N GLY A 939 18.21 15.07 23.61
CA GLY A 939 18.80 15.92 22.57
C GLY A 939 19.03 17.35 23.06
N ILE A 940 19.56 18.20 22.19
CA ILE A 940 19.47 19.67 22.32
C ILE A 940 18.15 20.02 21.65
N LEU A 941 17.13 20.35 22.44
CA LEU A 941 15.76 20.60 21.98
C LEU A 941 15.26 21.92 22.57
N HIS A 942 14.49 22.70 21.82
CA HIS A 942 13.96 23.98 22.28
C HIS A 942 12.46 23.86 22.51
N ASN A 943 11.97 23.98 23.74
CA ASN A 943 10.54 23.95 24.07
C ASN A 943 10.22 25.02 25.12
N GLN A 944 9.00 25.56 25.09
CA GLN A 944 8.56 26.63 26.00
C GLN A 944 7.80 26.02 27.18
N TRP A 945 8.19 26.37 28.42
CA TRP A 945 7.64 25.74 29.63
C TRP A 945 6.77 26.68 30.50
N ASN A 946 6.42 27.85 29.97
CA ASN A 946 5.49 28.80 30.59
C ASN A 946 4.94 29.77 29.54
N ILE A 947 3.79 30.39 29.83
CA ILE A 947 3.30 31.59 29.13
C ILE A 947 3.64 32.87 29.92
N SER A 948 3.29 34.05 29.41
CA SER A 948 3.29 35.30 30.18
C SER A 948 2.30 35.24 31.35
N VAL A 949 2.61 35.93 32.46
CA VAL A 949 1.74 35.97 33.65
C VAL A 949 0.35 36.47 33.28
N THR A 950 -0.62 35.57 33.35
CA THR A 950 -2.00 35.79 32.91
C THR A 950 -2.94 35.63 34.10
N SER A 951 -3.89 36.54 34.29
CA SER A 951 -4.86 36.46 35.39
C SER A 951 -5.85 35.31 35.15
N GLY A 952 -6.01 34.40 36.11
CA GLY A 952 -6.87 33.24 35.99
C GLY A 952 -6.51 32.13 36.99
N THR A 953 -7.50 31.30 37.34
CA THR A 953 -7.28 30.20 38.29
C THR A 953 -6.38 29.12 37.68
N ASN A 954 -5.20 28.93 38.26
CA ASN A 954 -4.23 27.93 37.83
C ASN A 954 -4.52 26.51 38.39
N ILE A 955 -3.76 25.51 37.96
CA ILE A 955 -3.94 24.09 38.28
C ILE A 955 -3.80 23.74 39.78
N ILE A 956 -3.25 24.65 40.60
CA ILE A 956 -3.18 24.51 42.07
C ILE A 956 -4.16 25.44 42.82
N GLY A 957 -5.01 26.18 42.11
CA GLY A 957 -6.02 27.07 42.67
C GLY A 957 -5.55 28.48 43.05
N GLY A 958 -4.40 28.93 42.55
CA GLY A 958 -3.93 30.32 42.69
C GLY A 958 -4.44 31.24 41.57
N ASP A 959 -4.30 32.56 41.74
CA ASP A 959 -4.95 33.59 40.92
C ASP A 959 -4.25 33.92 39.57
N TYR A 960 -3.08 33.34 39.30
CA TYR A 960 -2.28 33.60 38.09
C TYR A 960 -1.82 32.33 37.38
N ILE A 961 -1.97 32.30 36.07
CA ILE A 961 -1.46 31.27 35.14
C ILE A 961 -0.07 31.72 34.63
N GLY A 962 0.87 30.79 34.54
CA GLY A 962 2.24 31.04 34.10
C GLY A 962 2.93 29.76 33.63
N GLY A 963 3.80 29.17 34.46
CA GLY A 963 4.46 27.89 34.23
C GLY A 963 3.76 26.71 34.87
N ASN A 964 4.50 25.66 35.22
CA ASN A 964 3.97 24.38 35.69
C ASN A 964 4.20 24.17 37.21
N TYR A 965 3.44 23.24 37.82
CA TYR A 965 3.64 22.82 39.20
C TYR A 965 4.42 21.50 39.26
N TRP A 966 5.66 21.58 39.76
CA TRP A 966 6.61 20.48 39.80
C TRP A 966 6.64 19.82 41.19
N ALA A 967 5.77 18.85 41.39
CA ALA A 967 5.68 18.04 42.61
C ALA A 967 6.47 16.73 42.50
N LYS A 968 6.70 16.08 43.64
CA LYS A 968 7.07 14.66 43.73
C LYS A 968 6.25 13.98 44.84
N PRO A 969 5.95 12.66 44.73
CA PRO A 969 5.18 11.94 45.75
C PRO A 969 5.79 11.96 47.16
N ASN A 970 7.10 12.18 47.28
CA ASN A 970 7.83 12.29 48.55
C ASN A 970 7.87 13.73 49.13
N GLY A 971 7.23 14.71 48.47
CA GLY A 971 7.22 16.11 48.88
C GLY A 971 8.48 16.92 48.51
N THR A 972 9.41 16.38 47.70
CA THR A 972 10.65 17.06 47.32
C THR A 972 10.66 17.55 45.87
N GLY A 973 9.50 17.88 45.30
CA GLY A 973 9.39 18.56 44.00
C GLY A 973 9.82 20.02 44.09
N TRP A 974 10.27 20.61 42.97
CA TRP A 974 10.77 21.98 42.91
C TRP A 974 9.76 23.00 43.46
N SER A 975 8.51 22.90 43.01
CA SER A 975 7.40 23.77 43.44
C SER A 975 6.98 23.54 44.90
N GLN A 976 7.28 22.37 45.47
CA GLN A 976 6.96 22.01 46.85
C GLN A 976 7.98 22.52 47.86
N VAL A 977 9.22 22.81 47.46
CA VAL A 977 10.31 23.23 48.37
C VAL A 977 10.75 24.68 48.22
N ASN A 978 10.46 25.34 47.09
CA ASN A 978 10.77 26.75 46.87
C ASN A 978 9.59 27.67 47.27
N THR A 979 9.90 28.87 47.75
CA THR A 979 8.93 29.88 48.23
C THR A 979 8.53 30.87 47.13
N SER A 980 7.34 31.48 47.25
CA SER A 980 6.94 32.62 46.40
C SER A 980 7.46 33.96 46.92
N ILE A 981 7.53 34.95 46.01
CA ILE A 981 7.79 36.37 46.30
C ILE A 981 6.51 37.21 46.42
N GLY A 982 5.32 36.58 46.41
CA GLY A 982 4.01 37.25 46.55
C GLY A 982 3.18 37.32 45.25
N ASP A 983 3.59 36.56 44.23
CA ASP A 983 3.00 36.50 42.89
C ASP A 983 2.44 35.12 42.50
N GLY A 984 2.61 34.10 43.37
CA GLY A 984 2.18 32.71 43.12
C GLY A 984 3.21 31.84 42.40
N PHE A 985 4.36 32.41 42.01
CA PHE A 985 5.45 31.71 41.33
C PHE A 985 6.68 31.59 42.24
N CYS A 986 7.57 30.63 41.97
CA CYS A 986 8.88 30.53 42.61
C CYS A 986 10.02 30.81 41.61
N LEU A 987 11.28 30.67 42.05
CA LEU A 987 12.44 30.84 41.18
C LEU A 987 12.39 29.88 39.96
N PRO A 988 12.89 30.32 38.77
CA PRO A 988 12.90 29.52 37.55
C PRO A 988 13.48 28.12 37.74
N TYR A 989 12.86 27.13 37.08
CA TYR A 989 13.32 25.75 37.10
C TYR A 989 13.99 25.38 35.78
N ASN A 990 15.32 25.22 35.81
CA ASN A 990 16.05 24.76 34.64
C ASN A 990 15.93 23.24 34.48
N LEU A 991 15.46 22.80 33.30
CA LEU A 991 15.20 21.41 32.93
C LEU A 991 16.34 20.82 32.08
N SER A 992 17.21 21.65 31.47
CA SER A 992 18.30 21.19 30.60
C SER A 992 19.65 21.91 30.85
N ALA A 993 20.76 21.19 30.69
CA ALA A 993 22.09 21.69 31.08
C ALA A 993 22.61 22.87 30.23
N ASP A 994 22.03 23.05 29.05
CA ASP A 994 22.27 24.13 28.08
C ASP A 994 21.34 25.34 28.26
N GLY A 995 20.32 25.24 29.13
CA GLY A 995 19.32 26.29 29.35
C GLY A 995 18.28 26.46 28.23
N SER A 996 18.20 25.52 27.27
CA SER A 996 17.20 25.52 26.19
C SER A 996 15.77 25.19 26.67
N ASN A 997 15.63 24.59 27.85
CA ASN A 997 14.36 24.23 28.48
C ASN A 997 14.34 24.75 29.92
N ILE A 998 13.68 25.89 30.14
CA ILE A 998 13.52 26.51 31.45
C ILE A 998 12.04 26.87 31.63
N ASP A 999 11.47 26.47 32.77
CA ASP A 999 10.21 27.02 33.26
C ASP A 999 10.52 28.29 34.07
N TYR A 1000 10.21 29.46 33.51
CA TYR A 1000 10.51 30.75 34.14
C TYR A 1000 9.48 31.17 35.20
N LEU A 1001 8.31 30.52 35.25
CA LEU A 1001 7.23 30.86 36.16
C LEU A 1001 6.66 29.60 36.86
N PRO A 1002 7.48 28.78 37.55
CA PRO A 1002 6.98 27.57 38.16
C PRO A 1002 6.02 27.92 39.30
N LEU A 1003 4.84 27.31 39.28
CA LEU A 1003 3.78 27.55 40.27
C LEU A 1003 4.23 27.09 41.66
N THR A 1004 3.79 27.75 42.74
CA THR A 1004 4.00 27.27 44.12
C THR A 1004 2.85 27.62 45.05
N SER A 1005 2.63 26.78 46.07
CA SER A 1005 1.69 27.02 47.17
C SER A 1005 2.37 27.40 48.49
N ASN A 1006 3.69 27.63 48.47
CA ASN A 1006 4.46 27.94 49.68
C ASN A 1006 4.35 29.41 50.10
N ALA A 1007 4.36 29.63 51.42
CA ALA A 1007 4.23 30.95 52.01
C ALA A 1007 5.36 31.92 51.58
N GLU A 1008 4.99 33.21 51.48
CA GLU A 1008 5.85 34.31 51.06
C GLU A 1008 7.11 34.47 51.91
N LEU A 1009 8.22 34.85 51.27
CA LEU A 1009 9.39 35.36 51.99
C LEU A 1009 9.04 36.70 52.68
N PRO A 1010 9.29 36.86 53.99
CA PRO A 1010 8.94 38.09 54.69
C PRO A 1010 9.80 39.25 54.19
N SER A 1011 9.15 40.35 53.80
CA SER A 1011 9.80 41.56 53.28
C SER A 1011 10.77 42.18 54.29
N SER A 1012 12.08 41.98 54.11
CA SER A 1012 13.12 42.69 54.87
C SER A 1012 13.40 44.04 54.23
N SER A 1013 12.98 45.11 54.89
CA SER A 1013 13.14 46.49 54.45
C SER A 1013 14.55 47.08 54.72
N GLU A 1014 14.93 48.02 53.86
CA GLU A 1014 16.00 49.04 53.98
C GLU A 1014 17.42 48.72 53.45
N ASN A 1015 17.74 49.43 52.36
CA ASN A 1015 19.06 49.80 51.85
C ASN A 1015 20.15 50.05 52.90
N SER A 1016 21.34 49.48 52.71
CA SER A 1016 22.58 50.28 52.67
C SER A 1016 23.79 49.50 52.13
N GLY A 1017 24.50 50.09 51.16
CA GLY A 1017 25.92 49.79 50.91
C GLY A 1017 26.20 48.73 49.84
N THR A 1018 27.20 49.03 49.01
CA THR A 1018 27.84 48.13 48.06
C THR A 1018 28.30 46.84 48.74
N VAL A 1019 27.83 45.71 48.25
CA VAL A 1019 28.49 44.41 48.38
C VAL A 1019 29.05 44.08 47.00
N ASP A 1020 30.37 43.93 46.91
CA ASP A 1020 30.99 43.27 45.74
C ASP A 1020 30.50 41.81 45.75
N ILE A 1021 29.77 41.41 44.71
CA ILE A 1021 29.40 40.02 44.46
C ILE A 1021 30.38 39.46 43.43
N ASP A 1022 31.57 39.09 43.90
CA ASP A 1022 32.42 38.12 43.20
C ASP A 1022 31.88 36.72 43.55
N GLU A 1023 30.97 36.17 42.74
CA GLU A 1023 30.82 34.74 42.39
C GLU A 1023 29.69 34.49 41.36
N ASP A 1024 29.73 35.25 40.26
CA ASP A 1024 29.14 35.02 38.91
C ASP A 1024 27.92 34.07 38.76
N ASP A 1025 26.76 34.49 39.27
CA ASP A 1025 25.43 33.92 39.06
C ASP A 1025 24.62 34.71 37.99
N GLY A 1026 25.29 35.04 36.89
CA GLY A 1026 24.95 36.10 35.94
C GLY A 1026 23.66 35.98 35.11
N VAL A 1027 22.50 36.25 35.71
CA VAL A 1027 21.28 36.66 34.99
C VAL A 1027 20.66 37.91 35.62
N HIS A 1028 20.73 39.04 34.90
CA HIS A 1028 20.13 40.31 35.31
C HIS A 1028 18.92 40.65 34.42
N LEU A 1029 17.77 40.95 35.05
CA LEU A 1029 16.57 41.48 34.37
C LEU A 1029 16.61 43.01 34.37
N ARG A 1030 16.44 43.65 33.21
CA ARG A 1030 16.45 45.11 33.04
C ARG A 1030 15.12 45.64 32.51
N ARG A 1031 14.48 46.50 33.29
CA ARG A 1031 13.18 47.13 33.03
C ARG A 1031 13.20 48.58 33.52
N ASN A 1032 12.47 49.46 32.84
CA ASN A 1032 12.27 50.83 33.30
C ASN A 1032 11.38 50.85 34.56
N ASN A 1033 11.87 51.47 35.63
CA ASN A 1033 11.11 51.64 36.88
C ASN A 1033 10.36 52.99 36.94
N TYR A 1034 10.29 53.73 35.82
CA TYR A 1034 9.50 54.96 35.72
C TYR A 1034 8.02 54.67 35.97
N LYS A 1035 7.42 55.36 36.94
CA LYS A 1035 6.05 55.11 37.38
C LYS A 1035 5.10 56.19 36.86
N LEU A 1036 4.55 55.93 35.68
CA LEU A 1036 3.40 56.68 35.12
C LEU A 1036 2.22 56.66 36.11
N ALA A 1037 1.41 57.71 36.08
CA ALA A 1037 0.19 57.77 36.88
C ALA A 1037 -0.85 56.78 36.33
N GLU A 1038 -1.14 55.73 37.11
CA GLU A 1038 -2.02 54.60 36.74
C GLU A 1038 -3.40 55.04 36.21
N ALA A 1039 -3.87 56.25 36.53
CA ALA A 1039 -5.14 56.80 36.07
C ALA A 1039 -5.17 57.29 34.60
N ASN A 1040 -4.04 57.35 33.89
CA ASN A 1040 -3.97 57.76 32.47
C ASN A 1040 -3.62 56.62 31.50
N ILE A 1041 -3.38 55.40 32.01
CA ILE A 1041 -3.08 54.21 31.20
C ILE A 1041 -4.39 53.46 30.92
N VAL A 1042 -4.72 53.30 29.64
CA VAL A 1042 -5.90 52.56 29.15
C VAL A 1042 -5.59 51.07 28.99
N LEU A 1043 -4.37 50.75 28.54
CA LEU A 1043 -3.86 49.39 28.34
C LEU A 1043 -2.35 49.40 28.53
N LYS A 1044 -1.78 48.32 29.06
CA LYS A 1044 -0.33 48.08 29.05
C LYS A 1044 -0.06 46.65 28.62
N ASP A 1045 0.85 46.49 27.67
CA ASP A 1045 1.33 45.22 27.13
C ASP A 1045 2.87 45.17 27.25
N SER A 1046 3.43 43.97 27.43
CA SER A 1046 4.82 43.77 27.85
C SER A 1046 5.41 42.45 27.33
N ASP A 1047 6.61 42.50 26.74
CA ASP A 1047 7.37 41.33 26.29
C ASP A 1047 8.83 41.38 26.81
N ILE A 1048 9.47 40.22 26.98
CA ILE A 1048 10.80 40.07 27.58
C ILE A 1048 11.69 39.23 26.68
N ARG A 1049 12.84 39.77 26.26
CA ARG A 1049 13.79 39.09 25.37
C ARG A 1049 15.21 39.14 25.93
N PHE A 1050 15.99 38.10 25.65
CA PHE A 1050 17.42 38.14 25.89
C PHE A 1050 18.09 38.96 24.79
N VAL A 1051 18.79 40.03 25.17
CA VAL A 1051 19.47 40.94 24.25
C VAL A 1051 20.94 40.59 24.19
N SER A 1052 21.35 39.98 23.07
CA SER A 1052 22.74 39.71 22.73
C SER A 1052 23.25 40.69 21.68
N ARG A 1053 24.50 41.11 21.83
CA ARG A 1053 25.22 41.89 20.84
C ARG A 1053 25.19 41.24 19.45
N ASP A 1054 25.09 42.07 18.42
CA ASP A 1054 25.12 41.77 16.99
C ASP A 1054 24.02 40.75 16.59
N THR A 1055 22.85 40.81 17.25
CA THR A 1055 21.64 40.02 16.94
C THR A 1055 20.40 40.90 16.79
N GLU A 1056 19.47 40.50 15.92
CA GLU A 1056 18.14 41.13 15.83
C GLU A 1056 17.26 40.66 16.99
N VAL A 1057 16.75 41.61 17.77
CA VAL A 1057 15.82 41.38 18.87
C VAL A 1057 14.42 41.74 18.39
N ARG A 1058 13.43 40.86 18.60
CA ARG A 1058 12.02 41.09 18.28
C ARG A 1058 11.15 40.94 19.53
N TYR A 1059 10.39 41.98 19.82
CA TYR A 1059 9.32 41.96 20.81
C TYR A 1059 7.98 41.95 20.10
N GLU A 1060 7.06 41.10 20.52
CA GLU A 1060 5.75 40.91 19.87
C GLU A 1060 4.63 41.08 20.88
N PHE A 1061 3.60 41.83 20.48
CA PHE A 1061 2.51 42.29 21.32
C PHE A 1061 1.19 41.76 20.74
N THR A 1062 0.52 40.88 21.48
CA THR A 1062 -0.58 40.06 20.96
C THR A 1062 -1.97 40.53 21.39
N ASP A 1063 -2.08 41.56 22.23
CA ASP A 1063 -3.36 42.18 22.55
C ASP A 1063 -3.85 43.04 21.37
N GLU A 1064 -4.93 42.61 20.70
CA GLU A 1064 -5.52 43.35 19.58
C GLU A 1064 -5.93 44.80 19.93
N ALA A 1065 -6.20 45.12 21.20
CA ALA A 1065 -6.53 46.48 21.62
C ALA A 1065 -5.31 47.41 21.70
N ASN A 1066 -4.09 46.86 21.65
CA ASN A 1066 -2.84 47.58 21.45
C ASN A 1066 -2.66 47.91 19.96
N PRO A 1067 -2.41 49.19 19.57
CA PRO A 1067 -2.13 49.49 18.18
C PRO A 1067 -0.72 49.06 17.76
N VAL A 1068 0.24 48.94 18.68
CA VAL A 1068 1.61 48.47 18.40
C VAL A 1068 1.64 46.95 18.46
N ASN A 1069 2.15 46.29 17.42
CA ASN A 1069 2.19 44.82 17.32
C ASN A 1069 3.62 44.26 17.40
N GLN A 1070 4.64 45.02 17.04
CA GLN A 1070 6.04 44.58 17.09
C GLN A 1070 7.00 45.75 17.36
N ILE A 1071 8.07 45.48 18.11
CA ILE A 1071 9.27 46.33 18.16
C ILE A 1071 10.47 45.46 17.80
N ARG A 1072 11.28 45.88 16.82
CA ARG A 1072 12.53 45.19 16.46
C ARG A 1072 13.71 46.11 16.25
N PHE A 1073 14.90 45.66 16.64
CA PHE A 1073 16.17 46.36 16.45
C PHE A 1073 17.37 45.40 16.50
N GLU A 1074 18.50 45.82 15.95
CA GLU A 1074 19.78 45.12 16.10
C GLU A 1074 20.54 45.69 17.31
N ALA A 1075 20.94 44.83 18.25
CA ALA A 1075 21.53 45.23 19.52
C ALA A 1075 23.06 45.35 19.43
N LYS A 1076 23.63 46.48 19.88
CA LYS A 1076 25.08 46.74 19.86
C LYS A 1076 25.85 46.13 21.05
N THR A 1077 25.14 45.79 22.11
CA THR A 1077 25.69 45.29 23.37
C THR A 1077 24.87 44.12 23.91
N THR A 1078 25.51 43.25 24.69
CA THR A 1078 24.84 42.15 25.40
C THR A 1078 24.41 42.65 26.76
N GLU A 1079 23.10 42.76 27.00
CA GLU A 1079 22.56 43.40 28.22
C GLU A 1079 21.84 42.44 29.17
N GLY A 1080 21.62 41.18 28.76
CA GLY A 1080 20.85 40.18 29.51
C GLY A 1080 19.38 40.17 29.10
N TYR A 1081 18.48 39.87 30.03
CA TYR A 1081 17.04 39.93 29.75
C TYR A 1081 16.52 41.36 29.89
N VAL A 1082 15.94 41.88 28.81
CA VAL A 1082 15.43 43.24 28.70
C VAL A 1082 13.93 43.18 28.47
N VAL A 1083 13.18 44.06 29.13
CA VAL A 1083 11.72 44.17 28.97
C VAL A 1083 11.37 45.32 28.04
N ALA A 1084 10.48 45.09 27.08
CA ALA A 1084 9.77 46.12 26.34
C ALA A 1084 8.34 46.27 26.89
N ASP A 1085 7.95 47.51 27.18
CA ASP A 1085 6.61 47.87 27.66
C ASP A 1085 5.96 48.87 26.68
N VAL A 1086 4.74 48.59 26.24
CA VAL A 1086 3.88 49.51 25.47
C VAL A 1086 2.67 49.89 26.32
N SER A 1087 2.42 51.18 26.54
CA SER A 1087 1.26 51.68 27.27
C SER A 1087 0.41 52.61 26.42
N LYS A 1088 -0.87 52.28 26.28
CA LYS A 1088 -1.89 53.10 25.61
C LYS A 1088 -2.41 54.17 26.57
N LEU A 1089 -2.39 55.45 26.19
CA LEU A 1089 -2.74 56.56 27.07
C LEU A 1089 -4.04 57.26 26.66
N ASP A 1090 -4.90 57.59 27.64
CA ASP A 1090 -6.18 58.29 27.40
C ASP A 1090 -5.96 59.76 26.99
N SER A 1091 -4.89 60.36 27.52
CA SER A 1091 -4.43 61.70 27.16
C SER A 1091 -2.89 61.77 27.11
N PRO A 1092 -2.29 62.74 26.38
CA PRO A 1092 -0.84 62.93 26.37
C PRO A 1092 -0.28 63.12 27.79
N HIS A 1093 0.97 62.72 28.01
CA HIS A 1093 1.63 62.82 29.32
C HIS A 1093 1.53 64.25 29.89
N GLU A 1094 1.16 64.39 31.18
CA GLU A 1094 1.11 65.70 31.83
C GLU A 1094 2.49 66.36 31.79
N GLY A 1095 2.55 67.60 31.30
CA GLY A 1095 3.78 68.41 31.27
C GLY A 1095 4.49 68.55 29.92
N LEU A 1096 4.08 67.82 28.87
CA LEU A 1096 4.63 68.01 27.52
C LEU A 1096 4.23 69.37 26.93
N SER A 1097 5.15 70.04 26.21
CA SER A 1097 4.88 71.30 25.52
C SER A 1097 4.54 71.09 24.04
N GLY A 1098 3.41 71.64 23.61
CA GLY A 1098 2.91 71.48 22.24
C GLY A 1098 1.91 70.34 22.11
N LYS A 1099 1.61 69.95 20.87
CA LYS A 1099 0.76 68.80 20.53
C LYS A 1099 1.28 68.14 19.25
N PRO A 1100 0.98 66.85 19.01
CA PRO A 1100 1.24 66.23 17.72
C PRO A 1100 0.59 67.03 16.58
N SER A 1101 1.17 66.97 15.40
CA SER A 1101 0.61 67.60 14.21
C SER A 1101 -0.39 66.66 13.53
N GLY A 1102 -1.53 67.19 13.09
CA GLY A 1102 -2.65 66.40 12.58
C GLY A 1102 -3.66 66.00 13.67
N GLU A 1103 -4.57 65.10 13.30
CA GLU A 1103 -5.54 64.43 14.16
C GLU A 1103 -4.90 63.19 14.79
N VAL A 1104 -5.10 62.96 16.09
CA VAL A 1104 -4.42 61.89 16.85
C VAL A 1104 -5.32 60.67 16.96
N TYR A 1105 -4.83 59.52 16.48
CA TYR A 1105 -5.46 58.21 16.67
C TYR A 1105 -5.21 57.67 18.08
N GLN A 1106 -3.96 57.70 18.55
CA GLN A 1106 -3.60 57.16 19.85
C GLN A 1106 -2.31 57.76 20.42
N ASN A 1107 -2.33 58.16 21.70
CA ASN A 1107 -1.14 58.50 22.48
C ASN A 1107 -0.55 57.24 23.14
N LEU A 1108 0.78 57.12 23.15
CA LEU A 1108 1.50 55.92 23.59
C LEU A 1108 2.70 56.31 24.47
N GLU A 1109 3.02 55.49 25.47
CA GLU A 1109 4.37 55.39 26.02
C GLU A 1109 4.97 54.07 25.54
N ILE A 1110 6.19 54.09 25.00
CA ILE A 1110 6.93 52.88 24.66
C ILE A 1110 8.27 52.95 25.37
N THR A 1111 8.67 51.90 26.08
CA THR A 1111 9.98 51.81 26.74
C THR A 1111 10.62 50.44 26.51
N VAL A 1112 11.94 50.40 26.37
CA VAL A 1112 12.71 49.14 26.26
C VAL A 1112 13.93 49.23 27.18
N GLY A 1113 14.01 48.34 28.16
CA GLY A 1113 15.06 48.36 29.17
C GLY A 1113 14.95 49.54 30.14
N ASP A 1114 16.07 49.99 30.71
CA ASP A 1114 16.14 51.19 31.55
C ASP A 1114 16.49 52.47 30.76
N GLU A 1115 16.43 53.64 31.39
CA GLU A 1115 16.68 54.96 30.74
C GLU A 1115 18.00 55.06 29.94
N LYS A 1116 19.01 54.20 30.20
CA LYS A 1116 20.27 54.21 29.43
C LYS A 1116 20.17 53.44 28.11
N LEU A 1117 19.28 52.46 28.03
CA LEU A 1117 19.12 51.58 26.88
C LEU A 1117 18.29 52.23 25.75
N GLY A 1118 17.53 53.29 26.03
CA GLY A 1118 16.84 54.10 25.01
C GLY A 1118 17.75 55.02 24.18
N SER A 1119 19.05 54.76 24.07
CA SER A 1119 20.05 55.64 23.44
C SER A 1119 20.85 54.97 22.31
N SER A 1120 21.51 55.79 21.47
CA SER A 1120 22.28 55.35 20.28
C SER A 1120 23.46 54.40 20.56
N ASP A 1121 23.82 54.24 21.83
CA ASP A 1121 24.89 53.36 22.30
C ASP A 1121 24.42 51.90 22.45
N PHE A 1122 23.11 51.67 22.60
CA PHE A 1122 22.48 50.33 22.73
C PHE A 1122 21.98 49.78 21.39
N MET A 1123 21.38 50.63 20.56
CA MET A 1123 20.84 50.27 19.24
C MET A 1123 21.10 51.40 18.23
N GLU A 1124 21.07 51.11 16.94
CA GLU A 1124 21.28 52.14 15.90
C GLU A 1124 19.98 52.78 15.39
N GLU A 1125 18.98 51.94 15.11
CA GLU A 1125 17.64 52.31 14.69
C GLU A 1125 16.69 51.16 15.09
N ALA A 1126 15.51 51.48 15.62
CA ALA A 1126 14.45 50.54 15.93
C ALA A 1126 13.25 50.75 14.99
N VAL A 1127 12.62 49.65 14.60
CA VAL A 1127 11.37 49.64 13.83
C VAL A 1127 10.22 49.29 14.77
N ILE A 1128 9.18 50.12 14.76
CA ILE A 1128 7.93 49.96 15.50
C ILE A 1128 6.84 49.65 14.48
N GLY A 1129 6.29 48.44 14.53
CA GLY A 1129 5.11 48.03 13.79
C GLY A 1129 3.85 48.45 14.52
N PHE A 1130 2.92 49.09 13.82
CA PHE A 1130 1.63 49.50 14.40
C PHE A 1130 0.48 49.43 13.39
N SER A 1131 -0.75 49.52 13.89
CA SER A 1131 -1.99 49.41 13.12
C SER A 1131 -2.98 50.51 13.46
N VAL A 1132 -3.78 50.90 12.46
CA VAL A 1132 -4.83 51.92 12.57
C VAL A 1132 -6.15 51.33 12.05
N SER A 1133 -7.23 51.52 12.80
CA SER A 1133 -8.58 51.09 12.41
C SER A 1133 -9.07 51.82 11.16
N ILE A 1134 -9.56 51.07 10.17
CA ILE A 1134 -10.17 51.63 8.96
C ILE A 1134 -11.38 52.50 9.31
N GLU A 1135 -12.18 52.10 10.32
CA GLU A 1135 -13.32 52.89 10.82
C GLU A 1135 -12.90 54.29 11.29
N TRP A 1136 -11.73 54.42 11.93
CA TRP A 1136 -11.22 55.72 12.37
C TRP A 1136 -10.79 56.59 11.19
N ILE A 1137 -10.07 56.00 10.23
CA ILE A 1137 -9.61 56.67 9.00
C ILE A 1137 -10.79 57.24 8.21
N GLU A 1138 -11.83 56.42 8.00
CA GLU A 1138 -13.04 56.84 7.27
C GLU A 1138 -13.85 57.89 8.03
N SER A 1139 -14.01 57.75 9.35
CA SER A 1139 -14.85 58.65 10.15
C SER A 1139 -14.23 60.03 10.41
N HIS A 1140 -12.90 60.18 10.25
CA HIS A 1140 -12.17 61.42 10.49
C HIS A 1140 -11.65 62.11 9.21
N ASP A 1141 -12.01 61.60 8.01
CA ASP A 1141 -11.63 62.16 6.70
C ASP A 1141 -10.09 62.32 6.53
N ILE A 1142 -9.39 61.22 6.82
CA ILE A 1142 -7.93 61.16 6.94
C ILE A 1142 -7.28 60.83 5.58
N ASP A 1143 -6.23 61.59 5.24
CA ASP A 1143 -5.33 61.23 4.15
C ASP A 1143 -4.38 60.11 4.60
N VAL A 1144 -4.61 58.90 4.08
CA VAL A 1144 -3.89 57.67 4.44
C VAL A 1144 -2.38 57.80 4.24
N ASP A 1145 -1.93 58.54 3.23
CA ASP A 1145 -0.50 58.75 2.92
C ASP A 1145 0.20 59.63 3.98
N THR A 1146 -0.55 60.23 4.90
CA THR A 1146 -0.04 61.08 5.98
C THR A 1146 -0.01 60.41 7.36
N ILE A 1147 -0.53 59.18 7.48
CA ILE A 1147 -0.52 58.39 8.72
C ILE A 1147 0.93 58.12 9.15
N ARG A 1148 1.25 58.48 10.38
CA ARG A 1148 2.62 58.48 10.91
C ARG A 1148 2.67 58.26 12.41
N LEU A 1149 3.83 57.84 12.90
CA LEU A 1149 4.20 57.98 14.30
C LEU A 1149 4.92 59.32 14.50
N GLU A 1150 4.52 60.09 15.50
CA GLU A 1150 5.26 61.25 16.00
C GLU A 1150 5.89 60.91 17.36
N HIS A 1151 7.14 61.36 17.55
CA HIS A 1151 7.98 61.08 18.72
C HIS A 1151 8.26 62.39 19.46
N TYR A 1152 8.15 62.41 20.78
CA TYR A 1152 8.43 63.62 21.57
C TYR A 1152 9.91 63.71 21.97
N SER A 1153 10.61 64.74 21.50
CA SER A 1153 12.03 64.95 21.76
C SER A 1153 12.37 66.44 21.85
N GLY A 1154 13.27 66.82 22.75
CA GLY A 1154 13.80 68.19 22.83
C GLY A 1154 12.73 69.29 23.02
N ASP A 1155 11.70 69.01 23.81
CA ASP A 1155 10.51 69.86 24.04
C ASP A 1155 9.57 70.07 22.83
N MET A 1156 9.69 69.27 21.77
CA MET A 1156 8.82 69.30 20.58
C MET A 1156 8.38 67.91 20.10
N TRP A 1157 7.35 67.87 19.24
CA TRP A 1157 6.91 66.66 18.53
C TRP A 1157 7.60 66.59 17.15
N GLU A 1158 8.24 65.46 16.85
CA GLU A 1158 8.96 65.20 15.60
C GLU A 1158 8.28 64.09 14.79
N LYS A 1159 8.13 64.30 13.47
CA LYS A 1159 7.57 63.29 12.55
C LYS A 1159 8.59 62.20 12.24
N LEU A 1160 8.25 60.95 12.53
CA LEU A 1160 9.10 59.80 12.18
C LEU A 1160 8.81 59.31 10.76
N PRO A 1161 9.83 58.82 10.02
CA PRO A 1161 9.62 58.09 8.78
C PRO A 1161 8.66 56.92 9.02
N THR A 1162 7.59 56.84 8.22
CA THR A 1162 6.55 55.81 8.34
C THR A 1162 6.19 55.29 6.96
N THR A 1163 5.94 53.98 6.83
CA THR A 1163 5.60 53.30 5.58
C THR A 1163 4.45 52.32 5.82
N LYS A 1164 3.44 52.31 4.95
CA LYS A 1164 2.38 51.29 4.97
C LYS A 1164 2.94 49.95 4.50
N VAL A 1165 2.70 48.88 5.26
CA VAL A 1165 3.21 47.52 4.98
C VAL A 1165 2.11 46.48 4.73
N GLY A 1166 0.86 46.75 5.11
CA GLY A 1166 -0.25 45.83 4.90
C GLY A 1166 -1.63 46.42 5.22
N GLU A 1167 -2.67 45.63 4.99
CA GLU A 1167 -4.07 45.95 5.27
C GLU A 1167 -4.88 44.64 5.38
N ASP A 1168 -5.86 44.60 6.28
CA ASP A 1168 -6.86 43.54 6.39
C ASP A 1168 -8.28 44.14 6.39
N THR A 1169 -9.30 43.33 6.70
CA THR A 1169 -10.71 43.73 6.68
C THR A 1169 -11.12 44.76 7.75
N GLY A 1170 -10.25 45.09 8.71
CA GLY A 1170 -10.51 46.07 9.77
C GLY A 1170 -9.39 47.09 10.05
N ARG A 1171 -8.14 46.82 9.64
CA ARG A 1171 -6.97 47.66 9.96
C ARG A 1171 -5.99 47.82 8.80
N MET A 1172 -5.33 48.98 8.77
CA MET A 1172 -4.11 49.21 7.98
C MET A 1172 -2.88 49.13 8.88
N TYR A 1173 -1.81 48.53 8.36
CA TYR A 1173 -0.55 48.28 9.08
C TYR A 1173 0.59 49.14 8.54
N PHE A 1174 1.37 49.70 9.46
CA PHE A 1174 2.46 50.63 9.20
C PHE A 1174 3.70 50.26 10.00
N GLU A 1175 4.87 50.56 9.45
CA GLU A 1175 6.14 50.53 10.18
C GLU A 1175 6.71 51.94 10.27
N SER A 1176 7.17 52.33 11.46
CA SER A 1176 7.88 53.58 11.67
C SER A 1176 9.23 53.36 12.34
N LYS A 1177 10.18 54.26 12.08
CA LYS A 1177 11.57 54.14 12.54
C LYS A 1177 11.94 55.20 13.56
N THR A 1178 12.58 54.79 14.66
CA THR A 1178 13.07 55.69 15.71
C THR A 1178 14.47 55.32 16.18
N THR A 1179 15.20 56.28 16.73
CA THR A 1179 16.53 56.08 17.34
C THR A 1179 16.51 56.14 18.87
N SER A 1180 15.34 56.38 19.48
CA SER A 1180 15.12 56.42 20.93
C SER A 1180 13.66 56.13 21.27
N PHE A 1181 13.38 55.82 22.54
CA PHE A 1181 12.05 55.52 23.05
C PHE A 1181 11.60 56.62 24.04
N SER A 1182 10.42 57.21 23.82
CA SER A 1182 9.81 58.27 24.64
C SER A 1182 8.27 58.23 24.47
N PRO A 1183 7.50 59.23 24.92
CA PRO A 1183 6.10 59.39 24.49
C PRO A 1183 5.97 59.49 22.96
N PHE A 1184 5.10 58.66 22.39
CA PHE A 1184 4.74 58.65 20.98
C PHE A 1184 3.25 59.01 20.77
N ALA A 1185 2.90 59.42 19.56
CA ALA A 1185 1.52 59.56 19.12
C ALA A 1185 1.36 59.06 17.68
N ILE A 1186 0.34 58.24 17.42
CA ILE A 1186 -0.08 57.91 16.06
C ILE A 1186 -1.03 59.02 15.60
N CYS A 1187 -0.73 59.68 14.48
CA CYS A 1187 -1.53 60.79 13.95
C CYS A 1187 -1.51 60.85 12.41
N ALA A 1188 -2.42 61.65 11.85
CA ALA A 1188 -2.55 61.86 10.41
C ALA A 1188 -3.20 63.21 10.08
N ASP A 1189 -3.07 63.69 8.85
CA ASP A 1189 -3.67 64.94 8.38
C ASP A 1189 -4.98 64.67 7.60
N THR A 1190 -5.89 65.65 7.56
CA THR A 1190 -7.21 65.51 6.89
C THR A 1190 -7.17 65.96 5.42
N THR A 1191 -8.06 65.42 4.58
CA THR A 1191 -7.99 65.54 3.10
C THR A 1191 -8.22 66.95 2.50
N ALA A 1192 -8.37 68.01 3.30
CA ALA A 1192 -8.80 69.35 2.85
C ALA A 1192 -7.66 70.38 2.65
N MET A 1193 -7.43 70.82 1.40
CA MET A 1193 -6.51 71.94 1.06
C MET A 1193 -7.18 73.34 1.10
N PRO A 1194 -6.40 74.41 1.37
CA PRO A 1194 -6.31 75.50 0.36
C PRO A 1194 -4.97 76.31 0.29
N ASP A 1195 -4.35 76.25 -0.88
CA ASP A 1195 -3.88 77.36 -1.78
C ASP A 1195 -2.82 78.44 -1.39
N GLU A 1196 -2.18 78.98 -2.45
CA GLU A 1196 -0.90 79.70 -2.56
C GLU A 1196 -0.77 81.16 -1.99
N THR A 1197 0.45 81.57 -1.62
CA THR A 1197 1.33 82.52 -2.39
C THR A 1197 2.43 83.24 -1.55
N SER A 1198 3.70 83.29 -2.03
CA SER A 1198 4.49 84.54 -2.30
C SER A 1198 6.05 84.45 -2.23
N MET A 1199 6.69 84.90 -3.31
CA MET A 1199 8.00 85.60 -3.47
C MET A 1199 9.38 85.02 -3.01
N GLU A 1200 10.09 84.44 -3.98
CA GLU A 1200 11.38 84.90 -4.60
C GLU A 1200 12.64 85.36 -3.80
N LEU A 1201 13.80 84.81 -4.29
CA LEU A 1201 15.18 85.38 -4.40
C LEU A 1201 16.08 85.47 -3.14
N SER A 1202 17.30 84.89 -3.10
CA SER A 1202 18.45 85.27 -3.95
C SER A 1202 19.75 84.45 -3.68
N PHE A 1203 20.56 84.18 -4.74
CA PHE A 1203 22.06 84.13 -4.89
C PHE A 1203 23.01 83.63 -3.75
N THR A 1204 24.20 83.02 -3.94
CA THR A 1204 25.22 82.98 -5.03
C THR A 1204 26.04 81.66 -5.12
N GLU A 1205 26.70 81.47 -6.27
CA GLU A 1205 27.81 80.58 -6.69
C GLU A 1205 28.90 80.11 -5.69
N GLY A 1206 29.60 79.00 -6.00
CA GLY A 1206 30.99 78.79 -5.52
C GLY A 1206 31.72 77.44 -5.74
N ALA A 1207 32.27 77.21 -6.95
CA ALA A 1207 33.49 76.41 -7.26
C ALA A 1207 33.56 74.85 -7.14
N ASP A 1208 33.71 74.19 -8.30
CA ASP A 1208 34.88 73.36 -8.75
C ASP A 1208 35.68 72.49 -7.74
N SER A 1209 36.19 71.29 -8.06
CA SER A 1209 36.16 70.45 -9.28
C SER A 1209 36.90 69.11 -9.05
N LYS A 1210 36.54 68.01 -9.76
CA LYS A 1210 37.45 67.17 -10.61
C LYS A 1210 37.02 65.69 -10.84
N THR A 1211 36.89 65.36 -12.14
CA THR A 1211 37.29 64.10 -12.86
C THR A 1211 36.75 62.72 -12.40
N ILE A 1212 35.89 61.98 -13.13
CA ILE A 1212 35.98 61.43 -14.53
C ILE A 1212 37.20 60.47 -14.72
N PRO A 1213 37.08 59.23 -15.27
CA PRO A 1213 35.90 58.35 -15.40
C PRO A 1213 36.14 56.79 -15.57
N ASP A 1214 35.05 56.05 -15.87
CA ASP A 1214 34.89 55.01 -16.92
C ASP A 1214 35.45 53.56 -16.80
N LYS A 1215 34.68 52.64 -17.42
CA LYS A 1215 34.96 51.29 -17.96
C LYS A 1215 35.19 50.06 -17.07
N GLY A 1216 34.37 49.04 -17.34
CA GLY A 1216 34.92 47.86 -18.04
C GLY A 1216 34.26 46.49 -17.83
N ASP A 1217 33.20 46.19 -18.59
CA ASP A 1217 33.01 44.96 -19.38
C ASP A 1217 33.65 43.60 -18.95
N LYS A 1218 32.78 42.56 -18.92
CA LYS A 1218 32.93 41.15 -19.39
C LYS A 1218 33.25 39.99 -18.42
N TYR A 1219 32.28 39.06 -18.36
CA TYR A 1219 32.37 37.58 -18.35
C TYR A 1219 33.55 37.01 -19.19
N PRO A 1220 34.05 35.74 -19.03
CA PRO A 1220 33.23 34.52 -18.80
C PRO A 1220 33.86 33.27 -18.10
N PHE A 1221 33.00 32.25 -17.87
CA PHE A 1221 33.16 30.77 -17.95
C PHE A 1221 34.41 29.97 -17.46
N GLY A 1222 34.11 28.85 -16.78
CA GLY A 1222 34.84 27.56 -16.83
C GLY A 1222 35.86 27.27 -15.71
N THR A 1223 36.15 26.03 -15.27
CA THR A 1223 35.62 24.66 -15.57
C THR A 1223 36.14 23.65 -14.51
N HIS A 1224 35.46 22.50 -14.38
CA HIS A 1224 35.80 21.23 -13.68
C HIS A 1224 37.24 20.95 -13.17
N THR A 1225 37.34 20.30 -11.99
CA THR A 1225 37.68 18.87 -11.72
C THR A 1225 37.58 18.60 -10.20
N LYS A 1226 36.97 17.52 -9.66
CA LYS A 1226 37.23 16.07 -9.68
C LYS A 1226 38.46 15.53 -8.89
N ASP A 1227 38.14 14.67 -7.92
CA ASP A 1227 38.84 13.44 -7.48
C ASP A 1227 40.00 13.42 -6.45
N ASN A 1228 39.69 12.78 -5.30
CA ASN A 1228 40.37 11.65 -4.64
C ASN A 1228 41.75 11.77 -3.93
N TYR A 1229 41.84 11.16 -2.72
CA TYR A 1229 42.75 10.07 -2.28
C TYR A 1229 42.66 9.90 -0.74
N ARG A 1230 41.90 8.91 -0.23
CA ARG A 1230 42.34 7.60 0.34
C ARG A 1230 43.41 7.61 1.48
N LEU A 1231 43.10 7.04 2.66
CA LEU A 1231 43.66 5.76 3.18
C LEU A 1231 43.22 5.37 4.64
N LEU A 1232 42.93 4.06 4.80
CA LEU A 1232 42.53 3.19 5.95
C LEU A 1232 43.64 2.95 7.05
N PRO A 1233 43.49 2.07 8.10
CA PRO A 1233 42.35 1.63 8.98
C PRO A 1233 42.72 1.31 10.50
N VAL A 1234 41.92 0.46 11.21
CA VAL A 1234 42.22 -0.38 12.44
C VAL A 1234 41.88 0.25 13.83
N PHE A 1235 41.29 -0.39 14.89
CA PHE A 1235 40.76 -1.76 15.22
C PHE A 1235 39.58 -1.71 16.25
N VAL A 1236 38.87 -2.82 16.45
CA VAL A 1236 37.94 -3.19 17.55
C VAL A 1236 38.66 -3.98 18.67
N PHE A 1237 38.35 -3.77 19.97
CA PHE A 1237 38.47 -4.76 21.08
C PHE A 1237 37.95 -4.17 22.43
N ILE A 1238 37.38 -4.99 23.33
CA ILE A 1238 36.80 -4.65 24.67
C ILE A 1238 35.47 -3.88 24.53
N VAL A 1239 34.27 -4.47 24.75
CA VAL A 1239 33.70 -4.82 26.09
C VAL A 1239 32.98 -6.19 26.11
N LEU A 1240 33.01 -6.98 25.03
CA LEU A 1240 32.47 -8.36 24.92
C LEU A 1240 33.12 -9.42 25.84
N ALA A 1241 33.75 -9.02 26.94
CA ALA A 1241 34.63 -9.83 27.79
C ALA A 1241 34.32 -9.82 29.31
N LEU A 1242 33.32 -9.07 29.79
CA LEU A 1242 33.08 -8.91 31.24
C LEU A 1242 31.89 -9.69 31.82
N SER A 1243 30.86 -10.02 31.04
CA SER A 1243 29.73 -10.86 31.49
C SER A 1243 30.07 -12.36 31.52
N LEU A 1244 30.97 -12.84 30.64
CA LEU A 1244 31.45 -14.23 30.61
C LEU A 1244 32.37 -14.62 31.78
N LEU A 1245 32.82 -13.66 32.60
CA LEU A 1245 33.80 -13.87 33.68
C LEU A 1245 33.21 -13.97 35.09
N VAL A 1246 31.94 -13.60 35.28
CA VAL A 1246 31.25 -13.74 36.58
C VAL A 1246 30.63 -15.13 36.73
N TYR A 1247 30.07 -15.71 35.67
CA TYR A 1247 29.45 -17.04 35.72
C TYR A 1247 30.47 -18.18 35.93
N TYR A 1248 31.67 -18.08 35.34
CA TYR A 1248 32.68 -19.15 35.42
C TYR A 1248 33.47 -19.22 36.75
N ARG A 1249 33.21 -18.32 37.72
CA ARG A 1249 34.02 -18.19 38.94
C ARG A 1249 33.37 -18.67 40.24
N HIS A 1250 32.18 -19.28 40.20
CA HIS A 1250 31.51 -19.76 41.42
C HIS A 1250 31.05 -21.23 41.43
N LYS A 1251 31.68 -22.13 40.64
CA LYS A 1251 31.58 -23.58 40.92
C LYS A 1251 32.75 -24.44 40.46
N LYS A 1252 33.91 -24.27 41.11
CA LYS A 1252 34.95 -25.32 41.19
C LYS A 1252 35.83 -25.19 42.44
N ASN A 1253 35.26 -25.45 43.62
CA ASN A 1253 36.01 -25.76 44.86
C ASN A 1253 35.13 -26.29 46.03
N SER A 1254 34.08 -27.08 45.75
CA SER A 1254 33.53 -28.11 46.64
C SER A 1254 32.53 -28.99 45.90
#